data_AF-A0A8H5N2H9-F1
#
_entry.id   AF-A0A8H5N2H9-F1
#
_cell.length_a   1.000
_cell.length_b   1.000
_cell.length_c   1.000
_cell.angle_alpha   90.00
_cell.angle_beta   90.00
_cell.angle_gamma   90.00
#
_symmetry.space_group_name_H-M   'P 1'
#
loop_
_entity.id
_entity.type
_entity.pdbx_description
1 polymer ?
#
loop_
_entity_poly.entity_id
_entity_poly.type
_entity_poly.pdbx_seq_one_letter_code
_entity_poly.pdbx_strand_id
1 'polypeptide(L)'
;MMADHSSEKRPDFAIDSAPQNTALTSSGQEKIVPGDVFDNEKSCHPLSSDNRPEENISSNDDGSGDAESVDSKDELRLSKARCIALVCTVTGASFLNTLASQSVVIILPQIGRALDVPDTRLQWVVSSYVLTFGCFLLLWGRIADIYGKRLIFILGSFWVTICCVVNAFIPTEIAFDLFRGLHGLGAAANVPTAIGILGTTFPPGKAKNYAFSAYAAGAPLGSVCGNLVSGLIAEWASWKWVFGALAIMAGMIAVAGVFCIPSPAPELRPEHNNLRPKTAAVDWIGATLITCGLLALMFALTEGNVVGWTAPWIPVLIVVSFGVIVAFFFWQRYLEQKTNRPPLVKVSIFNNWRFTAVMIIMGFFFGGFNNYLIYATYYFQDYQGLSPLQTMLRFIPTGVSGFIVAFFTAYFLSRVPTFFILAFGHVAVCIAAVLYAVPIPPTTSYFAWGFWAMILSVVGADTAWPCLTLFTSHSLPKEDQAVGGALINSSGMIGRAISLAIATSIQSSVMAKERGVSVQDVGPVKEWDAPSLNGLRAGAWTNFGILFIALVLVVYTFRSIVYDLDLASDEAISKLAETSRVIINTIGPYATTCGTAVIRACAENGTDYVDCSGEPAWMRDIIAQYGTIACYSGSRIIMTAGWAAVPADLSVYLAALKLQRHFSLPTRQVLVCLEDVRGSFSGGSLSSLCSLEPVNIAPFDLSPVPRTEQQVAKTGVLPPPNAFDVQIVDEPGVLVASTHAQIEEAVVGRSWGLYAGHGTGFLSPDGYGEDFFFSSRMKCSNALSALMFRTSLSLVTNAITKIPPVRCLAARMFPPGTGPSEEARRSHYFKYRTLAIADNKGAGPVPKVEVKFAYGGDPYVFTGVALTQAALVLLQGVIPAHKRGGILTPAALGEEFVTRLKQPEAGVEIEVEVLGEQIDRL
;
A
#
# COMPACT_ATOMS: atom_id res chain seq x y z
N MET A 1 -21.09 28.79 -26.47
CA MET A 1 -21.59 29.71 -25.44
C MET A 1 -20.58 29.63 -24.29
N MET A 2 -19.70 30.61 -24.19
CA MET A 2 -18.64 30.73 -23.19
C MET A 2 -19.22 31.33 -21.90
N ALA A 3 -18.90 30.75 -20.74
CA ALA A 3 -18.95 31.38 -19.42
C ALA A 3 -18.06 30.51 -18.49
N ASP A 4 -16.77 30.85 -18.30
CA ASP A 4 -16.16 31.80 -17.36
C ASP A 4 -15.90 31.18 -15.98
N HIS A 5 -14.61 30.98 -15.69
CA HIS A 5 -14.08 30.41 -14.45
C HIS A 5 -13.78 31.55 -13.48
N SER A 6 -14.62 31.75 -12.45
CA SER A 6 -14.33 32.67 -11.35
C SER A 6 -13.62 31.95 -10.21
N SER A 7 -12.42 32.43 -9.88
CA SER A 7 -11.68 32.14 -8.66
C SER A 7 -12.38 32.76 -7.44
N GLU A 8 -12.73 31.94 -6.45
CA GLU A 8 -13.19 32.44 -5.15
C GLU A 8 -11.98 32.99 -4.37
N LYS A 9 -11.80 34.32 -4.43
CA LYS A 9 -11.01 35.08 -3.46
C LYS A 9 -11.78 35.18 -2.14
N ARG A 10 -11.10 34.96 -1.02
CA ARG A 10 -11.60 35.23 0.34
C ARG A 10 -11.96 36.72 0.50
N PRO A 11 -12.97 37.08 1.33
CA PRO A 11 -13.39 38.46 1.51
C PRO A 11 -12.41 39.26 2.36
N ASP A 12 -12.12 40.48 1.91
CA ASP A 12 -11.36 41.51 2.64
C ASP A 12 -12.15 41.99 3.87
N PHE A 13 -11.49 41.99 5.04
CA PHE A 13 -11.99 42.64 6.25
C PHE A 13 -11.42 44.05 6.35
N ALA A 14 -12.30 45.05 6.22
CA ALA A 14 -12.01 46.44 6.54
C ALA A 14 -12.01 46.65 8.06
N ILE A 15 -10.99 47.32 8.60
CA ILE A 15 -11.01 47.89 9.94
C ILE A 15 -10.51 49.33 9.87
N ASP A 16 -11.25 50.20 10.55
CA ASP A 16 -11.18 51.64 10.61
C ASP A 16 -9.85 52.25 11.10
N SER A 17 -9.72 53.53 10.76
CA SER A 17 -8.58 54.44 10.78
C SER A 17 -8.04 54.91 12.16
N ALA A 18 -6.70 55.08 12.17
CA ALA A 18 -5.90 56.21 12.72
C ALA A 18 -5.59 56.29 14.25
N PRO A 19 -4.52 57.02 14.69
CA PRO A 19 -3.65 57.93 13.93
C PRO A 19 -2.12 57.75 14.07
N GLN A 20 -1.45 58.50 13.18
CA GLN A 20 -0.01 58.66 12.92
C GLN A 20 0.79 59.38 14.01
N ASN A 21 2.08 59.02 14.13
CA ASN A 21 3.31 59.82 14.34
C ASN A 21 4.35 58.89 15.00
N THR A 22 5.63 58.81 14.64
CA THR A 22 6.60 59.89 14.37
C THR A 22 7.81 59.31 13.63
N ALA A 23 8.46 60.13 12.79
CA ALA A 23 9.62 59.83 11.97
C ALA A 23 10.96 59.76 12.73
N LEU A 24 11.99 59.17 12.08
CA LEU A 24 13.44 59.54 12.01
C LEU A 24 14.31 58.28 11.80
N THR A 25 14.69 57.93 10.57
CA THR A 25 15.96 58.23 9.85
C THR A 25 17.24 57.50 10.32
N SER A 26 17.75 56.69 9.37
CA SER A 26 19.12 56.64 8.84
C SER A 26 20.27 55.89 9.57
N SER A 27 20.93 55.08 8.73
CA SER A 27 22.38 54.93 8.52
C SER A 27 23.09 53.71 9.15
N GLY A 28 23.91 53.06 8.33
CA GLY A 28 24.92 52.09 8.77
C GLY A 28 25.08 50.83 7.91
N GLN A 29 25.35 50.97 6.61
CA GLN A 29 25.94 49.89 5.80
C GLN A 29 27.46 49.88 6.00
N GLU A 30 28.05 48.71 6.27
CA GLU A 30 29.44 48.44 5.91
C GLU A 30 29.56 47.01 5.34
N LYS A 31 30.01 46.93 4.09
CA LYS A 31 30.39 45.72 3.35
C LYS A 31 31.85 45.43 3.61
N ILE A 32 32.23 44.16 3.79
CA ILE A 32 33.59 43.67 3.56
C ILE A 32 33.54 42.46 2.62
N VAL A 33 34.47 42.46 1.66
CA VAL A 33 34.67 41.60 0.48
C VAL A 33 35.54 40.37 0.85
N PRO A 34 35.43 39.21 0.15
CA PRO A 34 36.11 37.96 0.50
C PRO A 34 37.48 37.78 -0.19
N GLY A 35 38.34 36.95 0.40
CA GLY A 35 39.65 36.57 -0.16
C GLY A 35 40.00 35.08 0.01
N ASP A 36 40.37 34.48 -1.13
CA ASP A 36 41.36 33.42 -1.45
C ASP A 36 41.40 32.12 -0.61
N VAL A 37 41.01 30.95 -1.16
CA VAL A 37 41.73 30.05 -2.11
C VAL A 37 43.03 29.46 -1.53
N PHE A 38 42.99 28.16 -1.20
CA PHE A 38 44.15 27.26 -1.25
C PHE A 38 43.71 25.83 -1.62
N ASP A 39 44.13 25.40 -2.81
CA ASP A 39 44.10 24.03 -3.30
C ASP A 39 45.19 23.16 -2.64
N ASN A 40 44.91 21.86 -2.47
CA ASN A 40 45.93 20.83 -2.60
C ASN A 40 45.30 19.44 -2.83
N GLU A 41 45.36 19.00 -4.09
CA GLU A 41 45.17 17.61 -4.51
C GLU A 41 46.44 16.78 -4.28
N LYS A 42 46.30 15.53 -3.80
CA LYS A 42 47.26 14.43 -4.07
C LYS A 42 46.57 13.07 -4.20
N SER A 43 46.49 12.63 -5.47
CA SER A 43 46.60 11.29 -6.07
C SER A 43 46.50 9.97 -5.26
N CYS A 44 45.57 9.12 -5.73
CA CYS A 44 45.56 7.67 -6.01
C CYS A 44 46.66 6.71 -5.46
N HIS A 45 46.20 5.55 -4.94
CA HIS A 45 46.54 4.19 -5.44
C HIS A 45 45.56 3.12 -4.89
N PRO A 46 45.20 2.08 -5.69
CA PRO A 46 44.37 0.95 -5.25
C PRO A 46 45.25 -0.29 -4.96
N LEU A 47 44.84 -1.13 -4.00
CA LEU A 47 45.39 -2.48 -3.82
C LEU A 47 44.28 -3.51 -3.64
N SER A 48 44.45 -4.57 -4.42
CA SER A 48 43.60 -5.73 -4.63
C SER A 48 43.92 -6.92 -3.72
N SER A 49 43.10 -7.97 -3.88
CA SER A 49 43.35 -9.41 -3.70
C SER A 49 43.23 -10.04 -2.30
N ASP A 50 42.19 -10.88 -2.18
CA ASP A 50 42.22 -12.31 -1.83
C ASP A 50 43.08 -12.78 -0.65
N ASN A 51 42.42 -13.34 0.37
CA ASN A 51 42.34 -14.80 0.57
C ASN A 51 41.73 -15.13 1.94
N ARG A 52 40.74 -16.03 1.95
CA ARG A 52 40.41 -16.86 3.13
C ARG A 52 41.54 -17.89 3.34
N PRO A 53 41.64 -18.46 4.54
CA PRO A 53 41.11 -19.82 4.69
C PRO A 53 40.23 -20.01 5.92
N GLU A 54 39.35 -21.00 5.80
CA GLU A 54 38.52 -21.61 6.82
C GLU A 54 39.36 -22.46 7.79
N GLU A 55 38.94 -22.58 9.06
CA GLU A 55 39.06 -23.83 9.80
C GLU A 55 37.99 -23.92 10.91
N ASN A 56 37.21 -25.00 10.86
CA ASN A 56 36.22 -25.44 11.84
C ASN A 56 36.85 -26.38 12.89
N ILE A 57 36.02 -26.72 13.92
CA ILE A 57 36.02 -27.92 14.80
C ILE A 57 36.75 -27.68 16.14
N SER A 58 36.29 -27.98 17.37
CA SER A 58 35.25 -28.84 18.02
C SER A 58 35.15 -28.36 19.49
N SER A 59 33.97 -28.13 20.10
CA SER A 59 33.04 -29.05 20.81
C SER A 59 33.39 -29.47 22.25
N ASN A 60 32.33 -29.49 23.10
CA ASN A 60 32.09 -30.20 24.39
C ASN A 60 32.21 -29.33 25.67
N ASP A 61 31.09 -28.92 26.29
CA ASP A 61 30.18 -29.64 27.26
C ASP A 61 30.64 -29.35 28.71
N ASP A 62 29.86 -29.07 29.76
CA ASP A 62 28.46 -29.19 30.20
C ASP A 62 28.26 -28.12 31.34
N GLY A 63 27.12 -27.65 31.83
CA GLY A 63 25.70 -27.97 31.68
C GLY A 63 24.86 -27.23 32.76
N SER A 64 23.53 -27.31 32.61
CA SER A 64 22.42 -27.03 33.54
C SER A 64 21.74 -25.65 33.55
N GLY A 65 20.43 -25.65 33.21
CA GLY A 65 19.46 -24.64 33.63
C GLY A 65 18.46 -24.20 32.58
N ASP A 66 17.59 -25.11 32.12
CA ASP A 66 16.53 -24.85 31.14
C ASP A 66 15.56 -23.74 31.57
N ALA A 67 15.56 -22.64 30.82
CA ALA A 67 14.42 -21.76 30.63
C ALA A 67 14.33 -21.51 29.13
N GLU A 68 13.34 -22.13 28.47
CA GLU A 68 13.08 -22.03 27.03
C GLU A 68 13.14 -20.57 26.57
N SER A 69 14.23 -20.21 25.89
CA SER A 69 14.31 -19.02 25.07
C SER A 69 13.34 -19.18 23.92
N VAL A 70 12.15 -18.58 24.06
CA VAL A 70 11.18 -18.44 22.97
C VAL A 70 11.84 -17.58 21.89
N ASP A 71 12.46 -18.26 20.92
CA ASP A 71 13.00 -17.73 19.66
C ASP A 71 11.85 -17.18 18.82
N SER A 72 11.36 -15.98 19.14
CA SER A 72 10.35 -15.30 18.33
C SER A 72 11.05 -14.36 17.35
N LYS A 73 11.65 -14.95 16.31
CA LYS A 73 11.74 -14.29 14.99
C LYS A 73 10.36 -13.70 14.68
N ASP A 74 10.28 -12.53 14.06
CA ASP A 74 9.10 -12.11 13.28
C ASP A 74 9.01 -12.94 12.00
N GLU A 75 8.93 -14.23 12.24
CA GLU A 75 8.47 -15.24 11.37
C GLU A 75 7.12 -14.74 10.83
N LEU A 76 7.00 -14.66 9.51
CA LEU A 76 5.85 -15.34 8.90
C LEU A 76 5.61 -16.56 9.80
N ARG A 77 4.45 -16.74 10.45
CA ARG A 77 4.21 -17.85 11.42
C ARG A 77 4.56 -19.26 10.88
N LEU A 78 5.04 -19.31 9.65
CA LEU A 78 5.56 -20.35 8.80
C LEU A 78 7.07 -20.13 8.54
N SER A 79 7.90 -21.12 8.86
CA SER A 79 9.30 -21.23 8.37
C SER A 79 9.45 -20.87 6.88
N LYS A 80 10.64 -20.40 6.45
CA LYS A 80 10.95 -20.10 5.03
C LYS A 80 10.54 -21.26 4.09
N ALA A 81 10.77 -22.51 4.50
CA ALA A 81 10.36 -23.68 3.73
C ALA A 81 8.83 -23.79 3.59
N ARG A 82 8.08 -23.51 4.67
CA ARG A 82 6.61 -23.46 4.64
C ARG A 82 6.08 -22.30 3.80
N CYS A 83 6.77 -21.15 3.81
CA CYS A 83 6.42 -20.02 2.95
C CYS A 83 6.62 -20.33 1.47
N ILE A 84 7.74 -20.97 1.11
CA ILE A 84 7.98 -21.43 -0.26
C ILE A 84 6.92 -22.46 -0.64
N ALA A 85 6.66 -23.46 0.21
CA ALA A 85 5.63 -24.47 -0.05
C ALA A 85 4.24 -23.87 -0.22
N LEU A 86 3.88 -22.87 0.61
CA LEU A 86 2.65 -22.10 0.46
C LEU A 86 2.61 -21.41 -0.91
N VAL A 87 3.62 -20.61 -1.24
CA VAL A 87 3.68 -19.89 -2.52
C VAL A 87 3.59 -20.86 -3.69
N CYS A 88 4.34 -21.96 -3.69
CA CYS A 88 4.25 -23.01 -4.70
C CYS A 88 2.83 -23.60 -4.82
N THR A 89 2.16 -23.84 -3.69
CA THR A 89 0.78 -24.38 -3.67
C THR A 89 -0.22 -23.41 -4.30
N VAL A 90 -0.21 -22.14 -3.89
CA VAL A 90 -1.14 -21.14 -4.46
C VAL A 90 -0.79 -20.75 -5.89
N THR A 91 0.50 -20.70 -6.25
CA THR A 91 0.94 -20.58 -7.66
C THR A 91 0.44 -21.76 -8.50
N GLY A 92 0.35 -22.95 -7.91
CA GLY A 92 -0.24 -24.13 -8.52
C GLY A 92 -1.65 -23.89 -9.05
N ALA A 93 -2.46 -23.03 -8.41
CA ALA A 93 -3.80 -22.69 -8.90
C ALA A 93 -3.75 -21.91 -10.24
N SER A 94 -2.88 -20.89 -10.33
CA SER A 94 -2.66 -20.11 -11.57
C SER A 94 -2.10 -20.98 -12.70
N PHE A 95 -1.13 -21.85 -12.34
CA PHE A 95 -0.54 -22.83 -13.24
C PHE A 95 -1.59 -23.80 -13.77
N LEU A 96 -2.34 -24.46 -12.90
CA LEU A 96 -3.34 -25.45 -13.25
C LEU A 96 -4.47 -24.85 -14.10
N ASN A 97 -4.94 -23.64 -13.77
CA ASN A 97 -5.96 -22.93 -14.55
C ASN A 97 -5.51 -22.71 -16.01
N THR A 98 -4.28 -22.24 -16.19
CA THR A 98 -3.73 -21.99 -17.53
C THR A 98 -3.41 -23.30 -18.26
N LEU A 99 -2.84 -24.27 -17.56
CA LEU A 99 -2.58 -25.64 -18.05
C LEU A 99 -3.88 -26.30 -18.56
N ALA A 100 -4.96 -26.24 -17.77
CA ALA A 100 -6.26 -26.83 -18.11
C ALA A 100 -6.91 -26.17 -19.33
N SER A 101 -6.69 -24.86 -19.51
CA SER A 101 -7.17 -24.13 -20.69
C SER A 101 -6.38 -24.52 -21.94
N GLN A 102 -5.05 -24.48 -21.86
CA GLN A 102 -4.17 -24.68 -23.03
C GLN A 102 -4.08 -26.14 -23.48
N SER A 103 -4.04 -27.09 -22.54
CA SER A 103 -3.92 -28.51 -22.87
C SER A 103 -5.09 -29.04 -23.71
N VAL A 104 -6.30 -28.56 -23.45
CA VAL A 104 -7.51 -29.00 -24.15
C VAL A 104 -7.54 -28.52 -25.61
N VAL A 105 -6.96 -27.36 -25.91
CA VAL A 105 -6.90 -26.81 -27.28
C VAL A 105 -6.17 -27.77 -28.21
N ILE A 106 -5.10 -28.43 -27.75
CA ILE A 106 -4.31 -29.34 -28.59
C ILE A 106 -5.03 -30.66 -28.86
N ILE A 107 -5.74 -31.21 -27.86
CA ILE A 107 -6.48 -32.48 -28.01
C ILE A 107 -7.88 -32.31 -28.59
N LEU A 108 -8.30 -31.08 -28.88
CA LEU A 108 -9.65 -30.77 -29.37
C LEU A 108 -10.07 -31.65 -30.56
N PRO A 109 -9.25 -31.87 -31.61
CA PRO A 109 -9.64 -32.72 -32.73
C PRO A 109 -9.79 -34.21 -32.39
N GLN A 110 -9.13 -34.68 -31.32
CA GLN A 110 -9.26 -36.05 -30.84
C GLN A 110 -10.56 -36.22 -30.04
N ILE A 111 -10.91 -35.22 -29.23
CA ILE A 111 -12.20 -35.17 -28.51
C ILE A 111 -13.35 -35.17 -29.53
N GLY A 112 -13.26 -34.34 -30.58
CA GLY A 112 -14.28 -34.27 -31.62
C GLY A 112 -14.54 -35.60 -32.32
N ARG A 113 -13.47 -36.31 -32.70
CA ARG A 113 -13.59 -37.66 -33.29
C ARG A 113 -14.11 -38.71 -32.31
N ALA A 114 -13.76 -38.60 -31.03
CA ALA A 114 -14.16 -39.58 -30.02
C ALA A 114 -15.63 -39.43 -29.56
N LEU A 115 -16.16 -38.21 -29.60
CA LEU A 115 -17.52 -37.87 -29.16
C LEU A 115 -18.47 -37.54 -30.33
N ASP A 116 -17.99 -37.67 -31.58
CA ASP A 116 -18.71 -37.34 -32.81
C ASP A 116 -19.24 -35.89 -32.84
N VAL A 117 -18.40 -34.94 -32.41
CA VAL A 117 -18.74 -33.52 -32.32
C VAL A 117 -18.43 -32.82 -33.65
N PRO A 118 -19.40 -32.11 -34.25
CA PRO A 118 -19.16 -31.28 -35.42
C PRO A 118 -18.08 -30.21 -35.17
N ASP A 119 -17.23 -29.96 -36.16
CA ASP A 119 -16.12 -28.98 -36.07
C ASP A 119 -16.59 -27.57 -35.68
N THR A 120 -17.80 -27.19 -36.06
CA THR A 120 -18.40 -25.89 -35.69
C THR A 120 -18.71 -25.75 -34.20
N ARG A 121 -18.87 -26.86 -33.48
CA ARG A 121 -19.18 -26.89 -32.03
C ARG A 121 -17.98 -27.23 -31.16
N LEU A 122 -16.88 -27.72 -31.74
CA LEU A 122 -15.68 -28.11 -31.02
C LEU A 122 -15.09 -26.98 -30.16
N GLN A 123 -15.15 -25.73 -30.61
CA GLN A 123 -14.67 -24.57 -29.85
C GLN A 123 -15.42 -24.38 -28.53
N TRP A 124 -16.68 -24.82 -28.45
CA TRP A 124 -17.53 -24.70 -27.26
C TRP A 124 -16.96 -25.43 -26.04
N VAL A 125 -16.23 -26.52 -26.28
CA VAL A 125 -15.51 -27.27 -25.24
C VAL A 125 -14.51 -26.38 -24.49
N VAL A 126 -13.80 -25.50 -25.20
CA VAL A 126 -12.85 -24.57 -24.57
C VAL A 126 -13.58 -23.39 -23.93
N SER A 127 -14.58 -22.84 -24.63
CA SER A 127 -15.35 -21.67 -24.20
C SER A 127 -16.15 -21.92 -22.92
N SER A 128 -16.76 -23.10 -22.75
CA SER A 128 -17.57 -23.45 -21.57
C SER A 128 -16.82 -23.32 -20.24
N TYR A 129 -15.54 -23.68 -20.23
CA TYR A 129 -14.65 -23.50 -19.08
C TYR A 129 -14.38 -22.03 -18.77
N VAL A 130 -13.96 -21.26 -19.77
CA VAL A 130 -13.58 -19.85 -19.59
C VAL A 130 -14.80 -19.01 -19.20
N LEU A 131 -15.97 -19.33 -19.76
CA LEU A 131 -17.25 -18.69 -19.49
C LEU A 131 -17.63 -18.82 -18.00
N THR A 132 -17.67 -20.05 -17.50
CA THR A 132 -18.00 -20.32 -16.09
C THR A 132 -16.91 -19.84 -15.14
N PHE A 133 -15.63 -19.95 -15.52
CA PHE A 133 -14.54 -19.36 -14.78
C PHE A 133 -14.77 -17.86 -14.58
N GLY A 134 -14.95 -17.09 -15.66
CA GLY A 134 -15.08 -15.63 -15.59
C GLY A 134 -16.33 -15.14 -14.85
N CYS A 135 -17.48 -15.79 -15.05
CA CYS A 135 -18.77 -15.30 -14.52
C CYS A 135 -18.96 -15.56 -13.01
N PHE A 136 -18.19 -16.49 -12.44
CA PHE A 136 -18.33 -16.88 -11.04
C PHE A 136 -17.19 -16.37 -10.13
N LEU A 137 -16.22 -15.63 -10.68
CA LEU A 137 -15.09 -15.08 -9.91
C LEU A 137 -15.55 -14.25 -8.71
N LEU A 138 -16.44 -13.27 -8.93
CA LEU A 138 -16.88 -12.34 -7.87
C LEU A 138 -17.65 -13.06 -6.76
N LEU A 139 -18.51 -14.01 -7.13
CA LEU A 139 -19.25 -14.82 -6.18
C LEU A 139 -18.30 -15.62 -5.29
N TRP A 140 -17.39 -16.38 -5.89
CA TRP A 140 -16.48 -17.22 -5.12
C TRP A 140 -15.42 -16.42 -4.36
N GLY A 141 -14.95 -15.29 -4.90
CA GLY A 141 -14.10 -14.36 -4.16
C GLY A 141 -14.76 -13.89 -2.86
N ARG A 142 -16.05 -13.54 -2.91
CA ARG A 142 -16.79 -13.13 -1.72
C ARG A 142 -17.04 -14.28 -0.74
N ILE A 143 -17.38 -15.47 -1.24
CA ILE A 143 -17.54 -16.66 -0.41
C ILE A 143 -16.22 -17.01 0.30
N ALA A 144 -15.07 -16.88 -0.37
CA ALA A 144 -13.75 -17.10 0.22
C ALA A 144 -13.44 -16.12 1.36
N ASP A 145 -13.80 -14.85 1.18
CA ASP A 145 -13.61 -13.83 2.22
C ASP A 145 -14.51 -14.05 3.46
N ILE A 146 -15.72 -14.63 3.29
CA ILE A 146 -16.68 -14.89 4.39
C ILE A 146 -16.44 -16.23 5.09
N TYR A 147 -16.33 -17.32 4.32
CA TYR A 147 -16.24 -18.69 4.86
C TYR A 147 -14.80 -19.11 5.18
N GLY A 148 -13.82 -18.33 4.73
CA GLY A 148 -12.40 -18.58 4.95
C GLY A 148 -11.70 -19.06 3.69
N LYS A 149 -10.63 -18.35 3.35
CA LYS A 149 -9.86 -18.55 2.11
C LYS A 149 -9.27 -19.96 2.01
N ARG A 150 -8.75 -20.53 3.09
CA ARG A 150 -8.19 -21.90 3.09
C ARG A 150 -9.22 -22.96 2.68
N LEU A 151 -10.43 -22.90 3.24
CA LEU A 151 -11.47 -23.89 2.98
C LEU A 151 -11.89 -23.85 1.51
N ILE A 152 -12.17 -22.65 0.99
CA ILE A 152 -12.64 -22.48 -0.39
C ILE A 152 -11.55 -22.86 -1.41
N PHE A 153 -10.27 -22.58 -1.13
CA PHE A 153 -9.16 -23.02 -1.98
C PHE A 153 -9.09 -24.55 -2.11
N ILE A 154 -9.17 -25.26 -0.97
CA ILE A 154 -9.09 -26.73 -0.93
C ILE A 154 -10.31 -27.36 -1.60
N LEU A 155 -11.52 -26.89 -1.27
CA LEU A 155 -12.75 -27.39 -1.88
C LEU A 155 -12.79 -27.12 -3.39
N GLY A 156 -12.38 -25.92 -3.82
CA GLY A 156 -12.26 -25.59 -5.24
C GLY A 156 -11.27 -26.50 -5.97
N SER A 157 -10.09 -26.74 -5.38
CA SER A 157 -9.07 -27.64 -5.95
C SER A 157 -9.57 -29.09 -6.05
N PHE A 158 -10.24 -29.59 -5.01
CA PHE A 158 -10.83 -30.93 -5.01
C PHE A 158 -11.98 -31.06 -6.03
N TRP A 159 -12.79 -30.02 -6.18
CA TRP A 159 -13.85 -29.96 -7.20
C TRP A 159 -13.27 -30.03 -8.62
N VAL A 160 -12.16 -29.32 -8.88
CA VAL A 160 -11.43 -29.41 -10.14
C VAL A 160 -10.94 -30.85 -10.38
N THR A 161 -10.38 -31.52 -9.37
CA THR A 161 -9.97 -32.93 -9.48
C THR A 161 -11.12 -33.82 -9.90
N ILE A 162 -12.28 -33.72 -9.24
CA ILE A 162 -13.46 -34.53 -9.58
C ILE A 162 -13.90 -34.26 -11.01
N CYS A 163 -14.06 -33.00 -11.40
CA CYS A 163 -14.53 -32.65 -12.74
C CYS A 163 -13.55 -33.13 -13.83
N CYS A 164 -12.24 -33.08 -13.58
CA CYS A 164 -11.24 -33.64 -14.50
C CYS A 164 -11.36 -35.16 -14.63
N VAL A 165 -11.49 -35.90 -13.52
CA VAL A 165 -11.69 -37.35 -13.57
C VAL A 165 -12.95 -37.69 -14.34
N VAL A 166 -14.08 -37.03 -14.03
CA VAL A 166 -15.37 -37.34 -14.66
C VAL A 166 -15.33 -37.03 -16.17
N ASN A 167 -14.78 -35.88 -16.58
CA ASN A 167 -14.67 -35.51 -18.00
C ASN A 167 -13.97 -36.57 -18.86
N ALA A 168 -12.98 -37.28 -18.32
CA ALA A 168 -12.27 -38.33 -19.06
C ALA A 168 -13.16 -39.52 -19.47
N PHE A 169 -14.32 -39.72 -18.81
CA PHE A 169 -15.20 -40.88 -19.02
C PHE A 169 -16.56 -40.51 -19.63
N ILE A 170 -16.85 -39.23 -19.84
CA ILE A 170 -18.14 -38.81 -20.40
C ILE A 170 -18.24 -39.22 -21.87
N PRO A 171 -19.32 -39.91 -22.30
CA PRO A 171 -19.49 -40.38 -23.66
C PRO A 171 -20.31 -39.44 -24.56
N THR A 172 -20.83 -38.33 -24.04
CA THR A 172 -21.71 -37.41 -24.79
C THR A 172 -21.20 -35.96 -24.76
N GLU A 173 -21.26 -35.26 -25.89
CA GLU A 173 -20.85 -33.85 -26.05
C GLU A 173 -21.46 -32.94 -24.98
N ILE A 174 -22.80 -32.96 -24.85
CA ILE A 174 -23.53 -32.04 -23.95
C ILE A 174 -23.11 -32.23 -22.49
N ALA A 175 -22.99 -33.50 -22.06
CA ALA A 175 -22.53 -33.77 -20.70
C ALA A 175 -21.05 -33.37 -20.53
N PHE A 176 -20.23 -33.54 -21.57
CA PHE A 176 -18.82 -33.17 -21.55
C PHE A 176 -18.66 -31.67 -21.37
N ASP A 177 -19.38 -30.86 -22.15
CA ASP A 177 -19.38 -29.41 -22.04
C ASP A 177 -19.91 -28.92 -20.69
N LEU A 178 -20.95 -29.58 -20.16
CA LEU A 178 -21.49 -29.25 -18.84
C LEU A 178 -20.45 -29.48 -17.73
N PHE A 179 -19.76 -30.63 -17.73
CA PHE A 179 -18.70 -30.89 -16.76
C PHE A 179 -17.45 -30.05 -17.02
N ARG A 180 -17.21 -29.61 -18.25
CA ARG A 180 -16.15 -28.65 -18.58
C ARG A 180 -16.47 -27.26 -18.05
N GLY A 181 -17.74 -26.87 -18.02
CA GLY A 181 -18.24 -25.70 -17.29
C GLY A 181 -18.15 -25.86 -15.78
N LEU A 182 -18.53 -27.02 -15.21
CA LEU A 182 -18.35 -27.28 -13.78
C LEU A 182 -16.88 -27.24 -13.35
N HIS A 183 -15.96 -27.65 -14.22
CA HIS A 183 -14.52 -27.48 -14.01
C HIS A 183 -14.14 -25.99 -13.88
N GLY A 184 -14.71 -25.10 -14.71
CA GLY A 184 -14.46 -23.65 -14.63
C GLY A 184 -14.92 -23.03 -13.32
N LEU A 185 -16.04 -23.53 -12.75
CA LEU A 185 -16.53 -23.13 -11.44
C LEU A 185 -15.53 -23.42 -10.31
N GLY A 186 -14.85 -24.56 -10.36
CA GLY A 186 -13.78 -24.90 -9.41
C GLY A 186 -12.56 -23.99 -9.53
N ALA A 187 -12.19 -23.63 -10.76
CA ALA A 187 -11.12 -22.68 -11.01
C ALA A 187 -11.48 -21.26 -10.51
N ALA A 188 -12.74 -20.84 -10.65
CA ALA A 188 -13.26 -19.58 -10.12
C ALA A 188 -13.24 -19.55 -8.58
N ALA A 189 -13.40 -20.70 -7.92
CA ALA A 189 -13.21 -20.82 -6.47
C ALA A 189 -11.73 -20.76 -6.06
N ASN A 190 -10.83 -21.26 -6.91
CA ASN A 190 -9.42 -21.43 -6.59
C ASN A 190 -8.59 -20.15 -6.78
N VAL A 191 -8.63 -19.55 -7.98
CA VAL A 191 -7.78 -18.42 -8.41
C VAL A 191 -7.91 -17.15 -7.55
N PRO A 192 -9.11 -16.56 -7.33
CA PRO A 192 -9.24 -15.36 -6.51
C PRO A 192 -8.88 -15.63 -5.04
N THR A 193 -9.17 -16.84 -4.56
CA THR A 193 -8.82 -17.28 -3.21
C THR A 193 -7.32 -17.38 -3.03
N ALA A 194 -6.58 -17.84 -4.04
CA ALA A 194 -5.12 -17.89 -4.03
C ALA A 194 -4.50 -16.49 -3.86
N ILE A 195 -4.99 -15.51 -4.62
CA ILE A 195 -4.60 -14.10 -4.48
C ILE A 195 -4.96 -13.59 -3.08
N GLY A 196 -6.14 -13.95 -2.59
CA GLY A 196 -6.58 -13.62 -1.23
C GLY A 196 -5.64 -14.14 -0.15
N ILE A 197 -5.21 -15.40 -0.24
CA ILE A 197 -4.28 -16.03 0.70
C ILE A 197 -2.94 -15.32 0.68
N LEU A 198 -2.38 -15.02 -0.50
CA LEU A 198 -1.13 -14.28 -0.62
C LEU A 198 -1.24 -12.88 -0.02
N GLY A 199 -2.34 -12.19 -0.29
CA GLY A 199 -2.62 -10.84 0.20
C GLY A 199 -2.72 -10.74 1.72
N THR A 200 -3.27 -11.77 2.38
CA THR A 200 -3.42 -11.81 3.84
C THR A 200 -2.23 -12.42 4.58
N THR A 201 -1.49 -13.33 3.95
CA THR A 201 -0.40 -14.06 4.61
C THR A 201 0.90 -13.26 4.64
N PHE A 202 1.22 -12.57 3.54
CA PHE A 202 2.46 -11.79 3.45
C PHE A 202 2.18 -10.32 3.80
N PRO A 203 2.88 -9.73 4.78
CA PRO A 203 2.80 -8.29 5.04
C PRO A 203 3.44 -7.49 3.89
N PRO A 204 3.11 -6.19 3.75
CA PRO A 204 3.75 -5.33 2.75
C PRO A 204 5.28 -5.38 2.85
N GLY A 205 5.96 -5.57 1.72
CA GLY A 205 7.42 -5.68 1.66
C GLY A 205 7.92 -6.68 0.61
N LYS A 206 9.21 -7.03 0.68
CA LYS A 206 9.88 -7.88 -0.32
C LYS A 206 9.23 -9.24 -0.48
N ALA A 207 8.86 -9.90 0.62
CA ALA A 207 8.26 -11.23 0.60
C ALA A 207 6.92 -11.27 -0.15
N LYS A 208 6.06 -10.25 0.05
CA LYS A 208 4.79 -10.13 -0.68
C LYS A 208 5.03 -9.90 -2.17
N ASN A 209 5.99 -9.04 -2.54
CA ASN A 209 6.34 -8.80 -3.94
C ASN A 209 6.78 -10.10 -4.64
N TYR A 210 7.71 -10.86 -4.03
CA TYR A 210 8.15 -12.15 -4.58
C TYR A 210 7.00 -13.16 -4.68
N ALA A 211 6.11 -13.21 -3.70
CA ALA A 211 4.98 -14.14 -3.70
C ALA A 211 3.98 -13.85 -4.84
N PHE A 212 3.63 -12.58 -5.06
CA PHE A 212 2.74 -12.17 -6.16
C PHE A 212 3.38 -12.37 -7.54
N SER A 213 4.69 -12.11 -7.67
CA SER A 213 5.42 -12.40 -8.91
C SER A 213 5.52 -13.90 -9.20
N ALA A 214 5.78 -14.73 -8.18
CA ALA A 214 5.78 -16.18 -8.33
C ALA A 214 4.40 -16.72 -8.73
N TYR A 215 3.33 -16.16 -8.18
CA TYR A 215 1.95 -16.49 -8.58
C TYR A 215 1.67 -16.12 -10.04
N ALA A 216 2.11 -14.94 -10.47
CA ALA A 216 1.97 -14.49 -11.86
C ALA A 216 2.73 -15.40 -12.83
N ALA A 217 3.93 -15.87 -12.46
CA ALA A 217 4.72 -16.82 -13.25
C ALA A 217 3.97 -18.15 -13.50
N GLY A 218 3.03 -18.53 -12.63
CA GLY A 218 2.23 -19.75 -12.79
C GLY A 218 1.54 -19.83 -14.16
N ALA A 219 1.01 -18.72 -14.67
CA ALA A 219 0.28 -18.71 -15.93
C ALA A 219 1.16 -19.03 -17.17
N PRO A 220 2.27 -18.32 -17.45
CA PRO A 220 3.14 -18.65 -18.58
C PRO A 220 3.75 -20.05 -18.47
N LEU A 221 4.17 -20.49 -17.26
CA LEU A 221 4.62 -21.87 -17.05
C LEU A 221 3.52 -22.88 -17.39
N GLY A 222 2.28 -22.64 -16.93
CA GLY A 222 1.14 -23.50 -17.19
C GLY A 222 0.79 -23.58 -18.68
N SER A 223 0.97 -22.48 -19.41
CA SER A 223 0.77 -22.45 -20.86
C SER A 223 1.78 -23.34 -21.60
N VAL A 224 3.08 -23.18 -21.30
CA VAL A 224 4.16 -23.97 -21.93
C VAL A 224 4.02 -25.45 -21.59
N CYS A 225 3.88 -25.78 -20.32
CA CYS A 225 3.69 -27.16 -19.89
C CYS A 225 2.39 -27.75 -20.45
N GLY A 226 1.34 -26.95 -20.59
CA GLY A 226 0.03 -27.40 -21.09
C GLY A 226 0.13 -27.85 -22.52
N ASN A 227 0.80 -27.05 -23.36
CA ASN A 227 1.04 -27.40 -24.76
C ASN A 227 1.95 -28.64 -24.88
N LEU A 228 3.04 -28.70 -24.10
CA LEU A 228 3.98 -29.82 -24.18
C LEU A 228 3.36 -31.14 -23.72
N VAL A 229 2.73 -31.14 -22.54
CA VAL A 229 2.13 -32.35 -21.95
C VAL A 229 0.97 -32.85 -22.79
N SER A 230 0.11 -31.96 -23.28
CA SER A 230 -1.00 -32.37 -24.15
C SER A 230 -0.53 -32.90 -25.49
N GLY A 231 0.46 -32.29 -26.14
CA GLY A 231 1.03 -32.79 -27.39
C GLY A 231 1.61 -34.20 -27.26
N LEU A 232 2.41 -34.44 -26.23
CA LEU A 232 3.02 -35.76 -25.97
C LEU A 232 1.96 -36.82 -25.62
N ILE A 233 1.01 -36.48 -24.75
CA ILE A 233 -0.08 -37.40 -24.38
C ILE A 233 -0.97 -37.70 -25.58
N ALA A 234 -1.27 -36.71 -26.42
CA ALA A 234 -2.12 -36.87 -27.60
C ALA A 234 -1.51 -37.82 -28.63
N GLU A 235 -0.18 -37.84 -28.76
CA GLU A 235 0.53 -38.70 -29.72
C GLU A 235 0.74 -40.12 -29.18
N TRP A 236 1.09 -40.28 -27.90
CA TRP A 236 1.52 -41.57 -27.33
C TRP A 236 0.47 -42.25 -26.46
N ALA A 237 -0.60 -41.55 -26.08
CA ALA A 237 -1.65 -42.03 -25.20
C ALA A 237 -3.04 -41.54 -25.64
N SER A 238 -4.08 -41.89 -24.87
CA SER A 238 -5.43 -41.38 -25.11
C SER A 238 -5.57 -39.94 -24.60
N TRP A 239 -6.34 -39.10 -25.30
CA TRP A 239 -6.72 -37.75 -24.85
C TRP A 239 -7.26 -37.71 -23.42
N LYS A 240 -7.87 -38.80 -22.95
CA LYS A 240 -8.37 -38.98 -21.58
C LYS A 240 -7.28 -38.80 -20.52
N TRP A 241 -6.03 -39.16 -20.83
CA TRP A 241 -4.89 -39.01 -19.92
C TRP A 241 -4.49 -37.55 -19.70
N VAL A 242 -4.86 -36.63 -20.58
CA VAL A 242 -4.67 -35.19 -20.32
C VAL A 242 -5.52 -34.78 -19.12
N PHE A 243 -6.80 -35.18 -19.11
CA PHE A 243 -7.68 -34.95 -17.95
C PHE A 243 -7.22 -35.71 -16.71
N GLY A 244 -6.67 -36.92 -16.87
CA GLY A 244 -6.03 -37.66 -15.78
C GLY A 244 -4.85 -36.91 -15.16
N ALA A 245 -3.94 -36.36 -15.97
CA ALA A 245 -2.80 -35.57 -15.50
C ALA A 245 -3.25 -34.28 -14.80
N LEU A 246 -4.25 -33.59 -15.34
CA LEU A 246 -4.88 -32.43 -14.69
C LEU A 246 -5.50 -32.80 -13.34
N ALA A 247 -6.18 -33.95 -13.26
CA ALA A 247 -6.79 -34.43 -12.02
C ALA A 247 -5.74 -34.75 -10.95
N ILE A 248 -4.65 -35.45 -11.32
CA ILE A 248 -3.54 -35.77 -10.41
C ILE A 248 -2.94 -34.47 -9.85
N MET A 249 -2.66 -33.50 -10.71
CA MET A 249 -2.07 -32.23 -10.30
C MET A 249 -3.02 -31.40 -9.41
N ALA A 250 -4.29 -31.31 -9.78
CA ALA A 250 -5.32 -30.67 -8.96
C ALA A 250 -5.43 -31.35 -7.58
N GLY A 251 -5.35 -32.68 -7.54
CA GLY A 251 -5.37 -33.46 -6.30
C GLY A 251 -4.15 -33.18 -5.44
N MET A 252 -2.96 -33.11 -6.04
CA MET A 252 -1.73 -32.73 -5.33
C MET A 252 -1.82 -31.31 -4.76
N ILE A 253 -2.38 -30.34 -5.49
CA ILE A 253 -2.57 -28.98 -5.00
C ILE A 253 -3.60 -28.95 -3.85
N ALA A 254 -4.68 -29.73 -3.94
CA ALA A 254 -5.67 -29.84 -2.86
C ALA A 254 -5.03 -30.40 -1.58
N VAL A 255 -4.25 -31.48 -1.70
CA VAL A 255 -3.53 -32.11 -0.58
C VAL A 255 -2.48 -31.15 -0.02
N ALA A 256 -1.67 -30.52 -0.88
CA ALA A 256 -0.69 -29.52 -0.46
C ALA A 256 -1.36 -28.32 0.24
N GLY A 257 -2.55 -27.90 -0.22
CA GLY A 257 -3.34 -26.85 0.41
C GLY A 257 -3.78 -27.19 1.84
N VAL A 258 -4.07 -28.46 2.12
CA VAL A 258 -4.37 -28.93 3.48
C VAL A 258 -3.16 -28.75 4.40
N PHE A 259 -1.95 -29.03 3.93
CA PHE A 259 -0.75 -28.99 4.77
C PHE A 259 -0.03 -27.63 4.79
N CYS A 260 -0.03 -26.88 3.70
CA CYS A 260 0.78 -25.68 3.51
C CYS A 260 0.03 -24.38 3.85
N ILE A 261 -1.30 -24.34 3.69
CA ILE A 261 -2.08 -23.14 3.97
C ILE A 261 -2.37 -23.10 5.49
N PRO A 262 -1.92 -22.07 6.21
CA PRO A 262 -2.10 -21.98 7.65
C PRO A 262 -3.59 -21.91 8.03
N SER A 263 -3.95 -22.52 9.17
CA SER A 263 -5.23 -22.24 9.82
C SER A 263 -5.29 -20.76 10.21
N PRO A 264 -6.45 -20.10 10.10
CA PRO A 264 -6.63 -18.76 10.67
C PRO A 264 -6.22 -18.75 12.15
N ALA A 265 -5.53 -17.70 12.59
CA ALA A 265 -5.19 -17.52 14.00
C ALA A 265 -6.46 -17.51 14.87
N PRO A 266 -6.41 -18.03 16.11
CA PRO A 266 -7.56 -17.97 17.03
C PRO A 266 -7.96 -16.56 17.50
N GLU A 267 -7.12 -15.55 17.27
CA GLU A 267 -7.34 -14.16 17.69
C GLU A 267 -8.16 -13.43 16.62
N LEU A 268 -9.31 -12.85 17.00
CA LEU A 268 -10.45 -12.40 16.16
C LEU A 268 -11.55 -13.47 15.92
N ARG A 269 -11.81 -14.34 16.90
CA ARG A 269 -13.22 -14.69 17.16
C ARG A 269 -13.84 -13.44 17.79
N PRO A 270 -14.84 -12.79 17.18
CA PRO A 270 -15.64 -11.82 17.92
C PRO A 270 -16.21 -12.57 19.13
N GLU A 271 -15.87 -12.12 20.33
CA GLU A 271 -16.62 -12.49 21.51
C GLU A 271 -18.08 -12.08 21.30
N HIS A 272 -18.97 -13.06 21.39
CA HIS A 272 -20.41 -12.96 21.67
C HIS A 272 -21.37 -12.22 20.71
N ASN A 273 -22.52 -12.87 20.49
CA ASN A 273 -23.86 -12.26 20.40
C ASN A 273 -24.38 -11.58 19.12
N ASN A 274 -24.06 -12.07 17.92
CA ASN A 274 -24.96 -11.84 16.78
C ASN A 274 -25.41 -13.15 16.14
N LEU A 275 -26.65 -13.53 16.47
CA LEU A 275 -27.47 -14.61 15.89
C LEU A 275 -27.78 -14.40 14.39
N ARG A 276 -26.80 -14.08 13.56
CA ARG A 276 -26.97 -14.09 12.10
C ARG A 276 -26.22 -15.29 11.52
N PRO A 277 -26.89 -16.21 10.81
CA PRO A 277 -26.21 -17.31 10.17
C PRO A 277 -25.23 -16.74 9.14
N LYS A 278 -24.03 -17.33 9.01
CA LYS A 278 -23.00 -16.91 8.03
C LYS A 278 -23.55 -16.83 6.59
N THR A 279 -24.62 -17.57 6.30
CA THR A 279 -25.38 -17.53 5.05
C THR A 279 -26.08 -16.19 4.79
N ALA A 280 -26.45 -15.43 5.83
CA ALA A 280 -27.05 -14.11 5.74
C ALA A 280 -26.02 -12.98 5.50
N ALA A 281 -24.73 -13.29 5.55
CA ALA A 281 -23.64 -12.36 5.21
C ALA A 281 -23.30 -12.36 3.71
N VAL A 282 -23.75 -13.37 2.96
CA VAL A 282 -23.56 -13.41 1.49
C VAL A 282 -24.73 -12.69 0.82
N ASP A 283 -24.42 -11.70 -0.02
CA ASP A 283 -25.40 -11.05 -0.88
C ASP A 283 -25.77 -11.95 -2.07
N TRP A 284 -26.70 -12.88 -1.84
CA TRP A 284 -27.18 -13.81 -2.87
C TRP A 284 -27.88 -13.12 -4.03
N ILE A 285 -28.60 -12.01 -3.77
CA ILE A 285 -29.29 -11.25 -4.82
C ILE A 285 -28.25 -10.60 -5.73
N GLY A 286 -27.27 -9.91 -5.15
CA GLY A 286 -26.17 -9.31 -5.92
C GLY A 286 -25.35 -10.35 -6.66
N ALA A 287 -25.05 -11.48 -6.01
CA ALA A 287 -24.38 -12.61 -6.64
C ALA A 287 -25.12 -13.13 -7.88
N THR A 288 -26.44 -13.37 -7.76
CA THR A 288 -27.25 -13.83 -8.90
C THR A 288 -27.29 -12.78 -10.00
N LEU A 289 -27.48 -11.50 -9.66
CA LEU A 289 -27.50 -10.42 -10.65
C LEU A 289 -26.18 -10.36 -11.43
N ILE A 290 -25.04 -10.30 -10.75
CA ILE A 290 -23.75 -10.16 -11.44
C ILE A 290 -23.38 -11.42 -12.23
N THR A 291 -23.62 -12.62 -11.68
CA THR A 291 -23.30 -13.87 -12.37
C THR A 291 -24.20 -14.08 -13.59
N CYS A 292 -25.52 -13.85 -13.49
CA CYS A 292 -26.42 -13.94 -14.65
C CYS A 292 -26.14 -12.84 -15.68
N GLY A 293 -25.85 -11.62 -15.24
CA GLY A 293 -25.49 -10.51 -16.12
C GLY A 293 -24.20 -10.79 -16.90
N LEU A 294 -23.13 -11.20 -16.21
CA LEU A 294 -21.87 -11.56 -16.87
C LEU A 294 -22.01 -12.80 -17.75
N LEU A 295 -22.76 -13.82 -17.32
CA LEU A 295 -23.00 -15.02 -18.12
C LEU A 295 -23.71 -14.69 -19.43
N ALA A 296 -24.79 -13.91 -19.37
CA ALA A 296 -25.53 -13.46 -20.54
C ALA A 296 -24.64 -12.62 -21.47
N LEU A 297 -23.86 -11.68 -20.91
CA LEU A 297 -22.96 -10.82 -21.69
C LEU A 297 -21.87 -11.64 -22.39
N MET A 298 -21.15 -12.47 -21.63
CA MET A 298 -20.05 -13.29 -22.16
C MET A 298 -20.55 -14.34 -23.17
N PHE A 299 -21.72 -14.94 -22.93
CA PHE A 299 -22.37 -15.85 -23.87
C PHE A 299 -22.69 -15.12 -25.19
N ALA A 300 -23.34 -13.96 -25.12
CA ALA A 300 -23.69 -13.17 -26.30
C ALA A 300 -22.44 -12.74 -27.10
N LEU A 301 -21.38 -12.30 -26.42
CA LEU A 301 -20.13 -11.88 -27.09
C LEU A 301 -19.38 -13.07 -27.71
N THR A 302 -19.47 -14.25 -27.11
CA THR A 302 -18.83 -15.46 -27.63
C THR A 302 -19.58 -15.97 -28.87
N GLU A 303 -20.89 -16.15 -28.75
CA GLU A 303 -21.74 -16.64 -29.84
C GLU A 303 -21.92 -15.62 -30.97
N GLY A 304 -21.79 -14.33 -30.69
CA GLY A 304 -21.77 -13.26 -31.69
C GLY A 304 -20.72 -13.48 -32.78
N ASN A 305 -19.58 -14.06 -32.40
CA ASN A 305 -18.50 -14.38 -33.33
C ASN A 305 -18.77 -15.65 -34.16
N VAL A 306 -19.67 -16.53 -33.72
CA VAL A 306 -19.96 -17.82 -34.37
C VAL A 306 -21.21 -17.73 -35.23
N VAL A 307 -22.34 -17.31 -34.64
CA VAL A 307 -23.67 -17.27 -35.27
C VAL A 307 -23.87 -15.96 -36.04
N GLY A 308 -23.08 -14.93 -35.72
CA GLY A 308 -23.11 -13.62 -36.36
C GLY A 308 -23.94 -12.59 -35.60
N TRP A 309 -23.46 -11.34 -35.61
CA TRP A 309 -24.00 -10.22 -34.83
C TRP A 309 -25.41 -9.76 -35.20
N THR A 310 -25.94 -10.18 -36.35
CA THR A 310 -27.29 -9.80 -36.83
C THR A 310 -28.39 -10.68 -36.26
N ALA A 311 -28.06 -11.79 -35.63
CA ALA A 311 -29.03 -12.67 -35.00
C ALA A 311 -29.80 -11.89 -33.90
N PRO A 312 -31.14 -11.74 -33.97
CA PRO A 312 -31.88 -10.81 -33.11
C PRO A 312 -31.69 -11.04 -31.60
N TRP A 313 -31.44 -12.28 -31.20
CA TRP A 313 -31.25 -12.63 -29.80
C TRP A 313 -29.91 -12.14 -29.22
N ILE A 314 -28.89 -11.87 -30.04
CA ILE A 314 -27.57 -11.43 -29.57
C ILE A 314 -27.61 -9.97 -29.06
N PRO A 315 -28.04 -8.96 -29.84
CA PRO A 315 -28.16 -7.59 -29.34
C PRO A 315 -29.14 -7.48 -28.17
N VAL A 316 -30.25 -8.24 -28.19
CA VAL A 316 -31.21 -8.28 -27.07
C VAL A 316 -30.53 -8.79 -25.80
N LEU A 317 -29.78 -9.88 -25.89
CA LEU A 317 -29.08 -10.45 -24.74
C LEU A 317 -28.00 -9.50 -24.21
N ILE A 318 -27.28 -8.79 -25.09
CA ILE A 318 -26.33 -7.74 -24.71
C ILE A 318 -27.04 -6.62 -23.93
N VAL A 319 -28.12 -6.05 -24.47
CA VAL A 319 -28.85 -4.95 -23.81
C VAL A 319 -29.41 -5.40 -22.46
N VAL A 320 -30.01 -6.59 -22.39
CA VAL A 320 -30.52 -7.16 -21.14
C VAL A 320 -29.39 -7.36 -20.13
N SER A 321 -28.25 -7.91 -20.56
CA SER A 321 -27.10 -8.13 -19.68
C SER A 321 -26.54 -6.83 -19.09
N PHE A 322 -26.44 -5.76 -19.90
CA PHE A 322 -26.09 -4.42 -19.41
C PHE A 322 -27.10 -3.90 -18.39
N GLY A 323 -28.40 -4.06 -18.64
CA GLY A 323 -29.45 -3.70 -17.70
C GLY A 323 -29.31 -4.41 -16.35
N VAL A 324 -29.00 -5.72 -16.36
CA VAL A 324 -28.78 -6.52 -15.16
C VAL A 324 -27.51 -6.09 -14.40
N ILE A 325 -26.42 -5.80 -15.10
CA ILE A 325 -25.16 -5.31 -14.47
C ILE A 325 -25.38 -3.92 -13.85
N VAL A 326 -26.14 -3.05 -14.51
CA VAL A 326 -26.53 -1.73 -13.96
C VAL A 326 -27.41 -1.90 -12.73
N ALA A 327 -28.38 -2.82 -12.75
CA ALA A 327 -29.20 -3.15 -11.60
C ALA A 327 -28.35 -3.67 -10.42
N PHE A 328 -27.34 -4.50 -10.69
CA PHE A 328 -26.36 -4.94 -9.69
C PHE A 328 -25.63 -3.76 -9.04
N PHE A 329 -25.17 -2.78 -9.83
CA PHE A 329 -24.50 -1.60 -9.29
C PHE A 329 -25.40 -0.79 -8.33
N PHE A 330 -26.65 -0.54 -8.72
CA PHE A 330 -27.61 0.15 -7.85
C PHE A 330 -27.94 -0.66 -6.59
N TRP A 331 -28.02 -1.99 -6.71
CA TRP A 331 -28.24 -2.88 -5.58
C TRP A 331 -27.07 -2.85 -4.58
N GLN A 332 -25.82 -2.94 -5.06
CA GLN A 332 -24.63 -2.84 -4.19
C GLN A 332 -24.57 -1.49 -3.48
N ARG A 333 -24.84 -0.39 -4.20
CA ARG A 333 -24.88 0.96 -3.61
C ARG A 333 -25.98 1.10 -2.56
N TYR A 334 -27.15 0.53 -2.82
CA TYR A 334 -28.26 0.50 -1.86
C TYR A 334 -27.89 -0.27 -0.59
N LEU A 335 -27.28 -1.45 -0.72
CA LEU A 335 -26.81 -2.24 0.42
C LEU A 335 -25.79 -1.46 1.25
N GLU A 336 -24.80 -0.84 0.60
CA GLU A 336 -23.74 -0.10 1.26
C GLU A 336 -24.24 1.15 2.01
N GLN A 337 -25.23 1.87 1.48
CA GLN A 337 -25.70 3.12 2.07
C GLN A 337 -26.85 2.97 3.06
N LYS A 338 -27.75 2.00 2.84
CA LYS A 338 -29.03 1.92 3.57
C LYS A 338 -29.15 0.70 4.47
N THR A 339 -28.21 -0.25 4.41
CA THR A 339 -28.32 -1.51 5.13
C THR A 339 -27.02 -1.86 5.87
N ASN A 340 -27.12 -2.46 7.07
CA ASN A 340 -25.96 -3.05 7.76
C ASN A 340 -25.57 -4.45 7.22
N ARG A 341 -25.91 -4.75 5.95
CA ARG A 341 -25.55 -6.03 5.31
C ARG A 341 -24.33 -5.80 4.45
N PRO A 342 -23.32 -6.66 4.53
CA PRO A 342 -22.08 -6.40 3.84
C PRO A 342 -22.27 -6.69 2.33
N PRO A 343 -21.98 -5.74 1.42
CA PRO A 343 -22.17 -5.93 -0.01
C PRO A 343 -21.24 -7.01 -0.58
N LEU A 344 -21.52 -7.48 -1.80
CA LEU A 344 -20.63 -8.35 -2.56
C LEU A 344 -19.34 -7.59 -2.93
N VAL A 345 -19.50 -6.36 -3.41
CA VAL A 345 -18.42 -5.42 -3.74
C VAL A 345 -18.82 -4.05 -3.20
N LYS A 346 -17.99 -3.46 -2.34
CA LYS A 346 -18.18 -2.10 -1.83
C LYS A 346 -17.96 -1.10 -2.99
N VAL A 347 -19.00 -0.34 -3.34
CA VAL A 347 -18.95 0.62 -4.46
C VAL A 347 -18.03 1.80 -4.12
N SER A 348 -17.88 2.13 -2.83
CA SER A 348 -16.95 3.15 -2.35
C SER A 348 -15.48 2.89 -2.71
N ILE A 349 -15.06 1.64 -2.95
CA ILE A 349 -13.69 1.32 -3.36
C ILE A 349 -13.35 2.00 -4.70
N PHE A 350 -14.34 2.12 -5.60
CA PHE A 350 -14.17 2.77 -6.89
C PHE A 350 -14.12 4.30 -6.82
N ASN A 351 -14.39 4.91 -5.65
CA ASN A 351 -14.15 6.35 -5.46
C ASN A 351 -12.65 6.67 -5.47
N ASN A 352 -11.79 5.70 -5.16
CA ASN A 352 -10.36 5.85 -5.34
C ASN A 352 -10.02 5.73 -6.84
N TRP A 353 -9.70 6.87 -7.46
CA TRP A 353 -9.36 6.91 -8.89
C TRP A 353 -8.27 5.91 -9.28
N ARG A 354 -7.24 5.71 -8.43
CA ARG A 354 -6.15 4.77 -8.75
C ARG A 354 -6.63 3.32 -8.78
N PHE A 355 -7.56 2.95 -7.91
CA PHE A 355 -8.16 1.62 -7.91
C PHE A 355 -9.00 1.39 -9.17
N THR A 356 -9.87 2.34 -9.51
CA THR A 356 -10.71 2.29 -10.72
C THR A 356 -9.86 2.25 -11.99
N ALA A 357 -8.83 3.08 -12.07
CA ALA A 357 -7.89 3.11 -13.18
C ALA A 357 -7.19 1.76 -13.35
N VAL A 358 -6.80 1.07 -12.28
CA VAL A 358 -6.20 -0.27 -12.38
C VAL A 358 -7.15 -1.30 -12.99
N MET A 359 -8.44 -1.28 -12.63
CA MET A 359 -9.43 -2.18 -13.25
C MET A 359 -9.61 -1.89 -14.75
N ILE A 360 -9.62 -0.61 -15.13
CA ILE A 360 -9.73 -0.19 -16.53
C ILE A 360 -8.47 -0.58 -17.32
N ILE A 361 -7.28 -0.27 -16.80
CA ILE A 361 -5.97 -0.65 -17.38
C ILE A 361 -5.93 -2.16 -17.59
N MET A 362 -6.35 -2.94 -16.60
CA MET A 362 -6.40 -4.39 -16.67
C MET A 362 -7.27 -4.89 -17.84
N GLY A 363 -8.47 -4.31 -18.00
CA GLY A 363 -9.39 -4.65 -19.08
C GLY A 363 -8.81 -4.34 -20.46
N PHE A 364 -8.32 -3.12 -20.68
CA PHE A 364 -7.71 -2.74 -21.96
C PHE A 364 -6.44 -3.55 -22.24
N PHE A 365 -5.58 -3.77 -21.24
CA PHE A 365 -4.35 -4.51 -21.39
C PHE A 365 -4.61 -5.98 -21.80
N PHE A 366 -5.45 -6.71 -21.06
CA PHE A 366 -5.76 -8.10 -21.40
C PHE A 366 -6.61 -8.24 -22.65
N GLY A 367 -7.47 -7.25 -22.92
CA GLY A 367 -8.18 -7.11 -24.18
C GLY A 367 -7.22 -7.08 -25.36
N GLY A 368 -6.25 -6.16 -25.33
CA GLY A 368 -5.28 -6.00 -26.41
C GLY A 368 -4.25 -7.13 -26.51
N PHE A 369 -3.81 -7.67 -25.38
CA PHE A 369 -2.88 -8.81 -25.37
C PHE A 369 -3.53 -10.08 -25.94
N ASN A 370 -4.79 -10.36 -25.58
CA ASN A 370 -5.48 -11.53 -26.12
C ASN A 370 -5.77 -11.38 -27.62
N ASN A 371 -6.18 -10.19 -28.03
CA ASN A 371 -6.45 -9.90 -29.43
C ASN A 371 -5.17 -9.97 -30.28
N TYR A 372 -4.03 -9.50 -29.76
CA TYR A 372 -2.72 -9.71 -30.38
C TYR A 372 -2.46 -11.20 -30.71
N LEU A 373 -2.66 -12.09 -29.73
CA LEU A 373 -2.39 -13.53 -29.92
C LEU A 373 -3.31 -14.14 -30.99
N ILE A 374 -4.60 -13.79 -30.97
CA ILE A 374 -5.58 -14.29 -31.95
C ILE A 374 -5.22 -13.83 -33.37
N TYR A 375 -4.93 -12.54 -33.55
CA TYR A 375 -4.59 -12.00 -34.86
C TYR A 375 -3.24 -12.50 -35.38
N ALA A 376 -2.28 -12.77 -34.49
CA ALA A 376 -1.05 -13.46 -34.88
C ALA A 376 -1.33 -14.89 -35.37
N THR A 377 -2.28 -15.61 -34.77
CA THR A 377 -2.72 -16.91 -35.27
C THR A 377 -3.39 -16.78 -36.64
N TYR A 378 -4.32 -15.85 -36.84
CA TYR A 378 -4.97 -15.63 -38.14
C TYR A 378 -3.97 -15.24 -39.23
N TYR A 379 -2.94 -14.45 -38.89
CA TYR A 379 -1.88 -14.09 -39.83
C TYR A 379 -1.07 -15.32 -40.27
N PHE A 380 -0.70 -16.20 -39.34
CA PHE A 380 0.12 -17.37 -39.68
C PHE A 380 -0.68 -18.52 -40.30
N GLN A 381 -1.84 -18.88 -39.75
CA GLN A 381 -2.61 -20.02 -40.22
C GLN A 381 -3.48 -19.65 -41.42
N ASP A 382 -4.34 -18.65 -41.28
CA ASP A 382 -5.37 -18.37 -42.29
C ASP A 382 -4.81 -17.56 -43.47
N TYR A 383 -3.92 -16.59 -43.22
CA TYR A 383 -3.35 -15.76 -44.28
C TYR A 383 -2.09 -16.35 -44.93
N GLN A 384 -1.12 -16.84 -44.14
CA GLN A 384 0.09 -17.47 -44.70
C GLN A 384 -0.11 -18.95 -45.09
N GLY A 385 -1.22 -19.58 -44.70
CA GLY A 385 -1.47 -21.00 -44.97
C GLY A 385 -0.54 -21.95 -44.19
N LEU A 386 0.06 -21.49 -43.09
CA LEU A 386 0.98 -22.32 -42.32
C LEU A 386 0.21 -23.39 -41.53
N SER A 387 0.81 -24.59 -41.45
CA SER A 387 0.25 -25.66 -40.63
C SER A 387 0.20 -25.25 -39.14
N PRO A 388 -0.74 -25.81 -38.36
CA PRO A 388 -0.82 -25.58 -36.91
C PRO A 388 0.51 -25.82 -36.18
N LEU A 389 1.28 -26.83 -36.61
CA LEU A 389 2.62 -27.13 -36.08
C LEU A 389 3.61 -25.99 -36.33
N GLN A 390 3.63 -25.44 -37.55
CA GLN A 390 4.50 -24.32 -37.90
C GLN A 390 4.13 -23.03 -37.16
N THR A 391 2.86 -22.81 -36.88
CA THR A 391 2.39 -21.69 -36.05
C THR A 391 2.83 -21.88 -34.59
N MET A 392 2.69 -23.09 -34.05
CA MET A 392 3.15 -23.42 -32.70
C MET A 392 4.66 -23.13 -32.52
N LEU A 393 5.50 -23.53 -33.49
CA LEU A 393 6.94 -23.24 -33.48
C LEU A 393 7.23 -21.74 -33.41
N ARG A 394 6.43 -20.91 -34.07
CA ARG A 394 6.55 -19.44 -34.03
C ARG A 394 6.04 -18.84 -32.72
N PHE A 395 5.21 -19.55 -31.97
CA PHE A 395 4.73 -19.10 -30.65
C PHE A 395 5.69 -19.52 -29.52
N ILE A 396 6.64 -20.44 -29.72
CA ILE A 396 7.61 -20.85 -28.69
C ILE A 396 8.30 -19.66 -27.97
N PRO A 397 8.73 -18.60 -28.66
CA PRO A 397 9.35 -17.45 -28.00
C PRO A 397 8.45 -16.77 -26.95
N THR A 398 7.12 -16.82 -27.09
CA THR A 398 6.21 -16.24 -26.09
C THR A 398 6.34 -16.97 -24.75
N GLY A 399 6.36 -18.30 -24.77
CA GLY A 399 6.52 -19.11 -23.58
C GLY A 399 7.88 -18.98 -22.90
N VAL A 400 8.97 -19.02 -23.69
CA VAL A 400 10.34 -18.90 -23.17
C VAL A 400 10.61 -17.51 -22.61
N SER A 401 10.22 -16.46 -23.34
CA SER A 401 10.39 -15.08 -22.88
C SER A 401 9.55 -14.79 -21.64
N GLY A 402 8.31 -15.28 -21.57
CA GLY A 402 7.46 -15.09 -20.41
C GLY A 402 8.02 -15.67 -19.12
N PHE A 403 8.55 -16.90 -19.20
CA PHE A 403 9.29 -17.50 -18.10
C PHE A 403 10.42 -16.58 -17.61
N ILE A 404 11.28 -16.12 -18.52
CA ILE A 404 12.43 -15.26 -18.20
C ILE A 404 11.97 -13.93 -17.60
N VAL A 405 10.97 -13.28 -18.21
CA VAL A 405 10.42 -12.00 -17.76
C VAL A 405 9.82 -12.11 -16.35
N ALA A 406 9.14 -13.21 -16.03
CA ALA A 406 8.57 -13.40 -14.70
C ALA A 406 9.64 -13.41 -13.59
N PHE A 407 10.80 -14.02 -13.83
CA PHE A 407 11.94 -13.99 -12.90
C PHE A 407 12.49 -12.57 -12.71
N PHE A 408 12.72 -11.85 -13.82
CA PHE A 408 13.22 -10.47 -13.75
C PHE A 408 12.22 -9.53 -13.09
N THR A 409 10.93 -9.68 -13.38
CA THR A 409 9.86 -8.88 -12.78
C THR A 409 9.85 -9.03 -11.26
N ALA A 410 10.00 -10.25 -10.74
CA ALA A 410 10.11 -10.51 -9.31
C ALA A 410 11.28 -9.76 -8.66
N TYR A 411 12.43 -9.75 -9.33
CA TYR A 411 13.61 -9.03 -8.88
C TYR A 411 13.41 -7.50 -8.90
N PHE A 412 12.89 -6.96 -10.00
CA PHE A 412 12.71 -5.51 -10.18
C PHE A 412 11.61 -4.92 -9.30
N LEU A 413 10.54 -5.66 -9.00
CA LEU A 413 9.46 -5.18 -8.11
C LEU A 413 9.95 -4.79 -6.72
N SER A 414 11.11 -5.30 -6.28
CA SER A 414 11.70 -4.96 -4.98
C SER A 414 12.68 -3.78 -5.01
N ARG A 415 13.03 -3.28 -6.21
CA ARG A 415 14.12 -2.30 -6.40
C ARG A 415 13.74 -1.09 -7.23
N VAL A 416 12.76 -1.22 -8.12
CA VAL A 416 12.34 -0.19 -9.05
C VAL A 416 10.89 0.19 -8.73
N PRO A 417 10.54 1.48 -8.73
CA PRO A 417 9.15 1.90 -8.60
C PRO A 417 8.26 1.19 -9.61
N THR A 418 7.11 0.67 -9.15
CA THR A 418 6.16 -0.12 -9.96
C THR A 418 5.74 0.59 -11.25
N PHE A 419 5.69 1.93 -11.23
CA PHE A 419 5.40 2.75 -12.40
C PHE A 419 6.30 2.45 -13.61
N PHE A 420 7.62 2.42 -13.43
CA PHE A 420 8.55 2.21 -14.55
C PHE A 420 8.40 0.82 -15.16
N ILE A 421 8.20 -0.19 -14.31
CA ILE A 421 7.97 -1.57 -14.75
C ILE A 421 6.69 -1.64 -15.58
N LEU A 422 5.61 -1.04 -15.08
CA LEU A 422 4.30 -1.03 -15.73
C LEU A 422 4.33 -0.27 -17.07
N ALA A 423 4.96 0.91 -17.11
CA ALA A 423 5.11 1.70 -18.33
C ALA A 423 5.95 0.97 -19.39
N PHE A 424 7.08 0.39 -19.00
CA PHE A 424 7.94 -0.40 -19.89
C PHE A 424 7.18 -1.59 -20.50
N GLY A 425 6.44 -2.34 -19.67
CA GLY A 425 5.60 -3.45 -20.14
C GLY A 425 4.53 -3.01 -21.15
N HIS A 426 3.87 -1.88 -20.90
CA HIS A 426 2.85 -1.35 -21.82
C HIS A 426 3.45 -0.85 -23.13
N VAL A 427 4.64 -0.22 -23.10
CA VAL A 427 5.36 0.18 -24.32
C VAL A 427 5.76 -1.06 -25.13
N ALA A 428 6.27 -2.11 -24.47
CA ALA A 428 6.67 -3.34 -25.15
C ALA A 428 5.51 -3.99 -25.91
N VAL A 429 4.34 -4.15 -25.27
CA VAL A 429 3.17 -4.74 -25.94
C VAL A 429 2.59 -3.83 -27.04
N CYS A 430 2.68 -2.51 -26.88
CA CYS A 430 2.30 -1.57 -27.94
C CYS A 430 3.20 -1.75 -29.18
N ILE A 431 4.51 -1.86 -28.99
CA ILE A 431 5.46 -2.13 -30.08
C ILE A 431 5.12 -3.47 -30.72
N ALA A 432 4.86 -4.52 -29.94
CA ALA A 432 4.47 -5.83 -30.48
C ALA A 432 3.25 -5.76 -31.40
N ALA A 433 2.22 -4.98 -31.02
CA ALA A 433 1.03 -4.77 -31.85
C ALA A 433 1.35 -3.98 -33.13
N VAL A 434 2.19 -2.94 -33.06
CA VAL A 434 2.61 -2.14 -34.23
C VAL A 434 3.40 -3.00 -35.23
N LEU A 435 4.26 -3.91 -34.76
CA LEU A 435 5.05 -4.79 -35.63
C LEU A 435 4.17 -5.66 -36.55
N TYR A 436 2.92 -5.96 -36.17
CA TYR A 436 1.95 -6.66 -37.03
C TYR A 436 0.99 -5.72 -37.79
N ALA A 437 0.85 -4.47 -37.34
CA ALA A 437 -0.03 -3.48 -37.97
C ALA A 437 0.63 -2.77 -39.17
N VAL A 438 1.96 -2.61 -39.14
CA VAL A 438 2.72 -1.94 -40.20
C VAL A 438 2.71 -2.78 -41.49
N PRO A 439 2.63 -2.14 -42.68
CA PRO A 439 2.61 -2.84 -43.95
C PRO A 439 3.98 -3.43 -44.33
N ILE A 440 4.31 -4.56 -43.70
CA ILE A 440 5.50 -5.35 -44.02
C ILE A 440 5.17 -6.31 -45.18
N PRO A 441 6.05 -6.45 -46.19
CA PRO A 441 5.88 -7.46 -47.22
C PRO A 441 5.80 -8.86 -46.58
N PRO A 442 4.78 -9.67 -46.90
CA PRO A 442 4.58 -10.96 -46.24
C PRO A 442 5.66 -12.02 -46.58
N THR A 443 6.59 -11.69 -47.50
CA THR A 443 7.82 -12.43 -47.79
C THR A 443 8.96 -12.18 -46.80
N THR A 444 8.79 -11.24 -45.85
CA THR A 444 9.82 -10.90 -44.87
C THR A 444 10.02 -12.02 -43.86
N SER A 445 11.28 -12.29 -43.50
CA SER A 445 11.64 -13.35 -42.55
C SER A 445 10.96 -13.16 -41.19
N TYR A 446 10.49 -14.26 -40.60
CA TYR A 446 9.93 -14.33 -39.25
C TYR A 446 10.86 -13.70 -38.20
N PHE A 447 12.18 -13.91 -38.33
CA PHE A 447 13.17 -13.42 -37.37
C PHE A 447 13.34 -11.90 -37.38
N ALA A 448 12.93 -11.22 -38.45
CA ALA A 448 13.06 -9.78 -38.54
C ALA A 448 11.98 -9.05 -37.72
N TRP A 449 10.76 -9.59 -37.63
CA TRP A 449 9.62 -8.91 -37.00
C TRP A 449 8.82 -9.82 -36.07
N GLY A 450 8.32 -10.95 -36.59
CA GLY A 450 7.46 -11.87 -35.85
C GLY A 450 8.11 -12.39 -34.55
N PHE A 451 9.40 -12.74 -34.60
CA PHE A 451 10.16 -13.19 -33.43
C PHE A 451 10.18 -12.14 -32.31
N TRP A 452 10.52 -10.89 -32.64
CA TRP A 452 10.58 -9.81 -31.66
C TRP A 452 9.20 -9.42 -31.15
N ALA A 453 8.18 -9.44 -32.01
CA ALA A 453 6.80 -9.19 -31.62
C ALA A 453 6.34 -10.22 -30.58
N MET A 454 6.64 -11.51 -30.79
CA MET A 454 6.29 -12.57 -29.85
C MET A 454 6.93 -12.35 -28.48
N ILE A 455 8.22 -11.99 -28.44
CA ILE A 455 8.93 -11.69 -27.19
C ILE A 455 8.32 -10.47 -26.49
N LEU A 456 8.17 -9.35 -27.20
CA LEU A 456 7.70 -8.09 -26.63
C LEU A 456 6.25 -8.17 -26.12
N SER A 457 5.41 -9.00 -26.74
CA SER A 457 4.02 -9.20 -26.30
C SER A 457 3.94 -9.73 -24.88
N VAL A 458 4.83 -10.66 -24.50
CA VAL A 458 4.83 -11.31 -23.19
C VAL A 458 5.61 -10.52 -22.16
N VAL A 459 6.64 -9.76 -22.58
CA VAL A 459 7.29 -8.76 -21.72
C VAL A 459 6.25 -7.83 -21.09
N GLY A 460 5.25 -7.40 -21.87
CA GLY A 460 4.13 -6.62 -21.36
C GLY A 460 3.23 -7.41 -20.39
N ALA A 461 2.81 -8.62 -20.77
CA ALA A 461 1.83 -9.39 -19.99
C ALA A 461 2.35 -9.81 -18.62
N ASP A 462 3.58 -10.32 -18.60
CA ASP A 462 4.17 -10.90 -17.39
C ASP A 462 4.77 -9.84 -16.45
N THR A 463 4.89 -8.59 -16.90
CA THR A 463 5.18 -7.44 -16.03
C THR A 463 3.90 -6.77 -15.52
N ALA A 464 2.91 -6.53 -16.39
CA ALA A 464 1.70 -5.79 -16.03
C ALA A 464 0.81 -6.55 -15.03
N TRP A 465 0.60 -7.86 -15.24
CA TRP A 465 -0.25 -8.66 -14.36
C TRP A 465 0.18 -8.63 -12.88
N PRO A 466 1.44 -8.97 -12.52
CA PRO A 466 1.85 -8.95 -11.11
C PRO A 466 1.80 -7.54 -10.51
N CYS A 467 2.15 -6.50 -11.27
CA CYS A 467 2.08 -5.11 -10.80
C CYS A 467 0.65 -4.68 -10.46
N LEU A 468 -0.31 -4.92 -11.36
CA LEU A 468 -1.72 -4.55 -11.16
C LEU A 468 -2.37 -5.37 -10.05
N THR A 469 -2.05 -6.67 -9.97
CA THR A 469 -2.59 -7.57 -8.93
C THR A 469 -2.03 -7.21 -7.55
N LEU A 470 -0.74 -6.91 -7.45
CA LEU A 470 -0.12 -6.46 -6.19
C LEU A 470 -0.69 -5.12 -5.74
N PHE A 471 -0.84 -4.16 -6.66
CA PHE A 471 -1.46 -2.86 -6.34
C PHE A 471 -2.89 -3.02 -5.83
N THR A 472 -3.68 -3.89 -6.47
CA THR A 472 -5.04 -4.21 -6.04
C THR A 472 -5.05 -4.79 -4.62
N SER A 473 -4.12 -5.71 -4.32
CA SER A 473 -3.96 -6.27 -2.97
C SER A 473 -3.58 -5.21 -1.93
N HIS A 474 -2.77 -4.21 -2.29
CA HIS A 474 -2.38 -3.13 -1.37
C HIS A 474 -3.50 -2.11 -1.14
N SER A 475 -4.42 -1.98 -2.09
CA SER A 475 -5.52 -1.00 -2.03
C SER A 475 -6.73 -1.48 -1.24
N LEU A 476 -6.71 -2.73 -0.76
CA LEU A 476 -7.85 -3.38 -0.12
C LEU A 476 -7.50 -3.89 1.28
N PRO A 477 -8.45 -3.85 2.23
CA PRO A 477 -8.26 -4.43 3.55
C PRO A 477 -8.13 -5.96 3.47
N LYS A 478 -7.59 -6.61 4.51
CA LYS A 478 -7.36 -8.08 4.56
C LYS A 478 -8.65 -8.90 4.35
N GLU A 479 -9.78 -8.35 4.76
CA GLU A 479 -11.11 -8.96 4.63
C GLU A 479 -11.64 -9.02 3.19
N ASP A 480 -11.17 -8.17 2.29
CA ASP A 480 -11.69 -8.05 0.91
C ASP A 480 -10.66 -8.49 -0.15
N GLN A 481 -9.58 -9.18 0.26
CA GLN A 481 -8.47 -9.56 -0.62
C GLN A 481 -8.87 -10.55 -1.72
N ALA A 482 -9.76 -11.51 -1.43
CA ALA A 482 -10.17 -12.48 -2.45
C ALA A 482 -11.16 -11.85 -3.45
N VAL A 483 -12.07 -10.99 -2.99
CA VAL A 483 -12.92 -10.16 -3.86
C VAL A 483 -12.07 -9.25 -4.76
N GLY A 484 -10.99 -8.65 -4.23
CA GLY A 484 -10.02 -7.89 -5.02
C GLY A 484 -9.38 -8.71 -6.15
N GLY A 485 -8.93 -9.93 -5.84
CA GLY A 485 -8.43 -10.88 -6.82
C GLY A 485 -9.48 -11.27 -7.86
N ALA A 486 -10.74 -11.40 -7.46
CA ALA A 486 -11.85 -11.68 -8.36
C ALA A 486 -12.16 -10.51 -9.31
N LEU A 487 -12.15 -9.26 -8.79
CA LEU A 487 -12.39 -8.04 -9.56
C LEU A 487 -11.35 -7.84 -10.67
N ILE A 488 -10.06 -7.99 -10.34
CA ILE A 488 -8.99 -7.78 -11.32
C ILE A 488 -9.04 -8.85 -12.44
N ASN A 489 -9.33 -10.11 -12.09
CA ASN A 489 -9.51 -11.18 -13.08
C ASN A 489 -10.76 -10.96 -13.94
N SER A 490 -11.89 -10.57 -13.32
CA SER A 490 -13.14 -10.30 -14.04
C SER A 490 -12.98 -9.16 -15.04
N SER A 491 -12.27 -8.10 -14.65
CA SER A 491 -11.96 -6.96 -15.52
C SER A 491 -11.16 -7.39 -16.75
N GLY A 492 -10.15 -8.24 -16.55
CA GLY A 492 -9.38 -8.82 -17.64
C GLY A 492 -10.22 -9.69 -18.59
N MET A 493 -11.11 -10.53 -18.06
CA MET A 493 -12.00 -11.39 -18.87
C MET A 493 -12.99 -10.59 -19.72
N ILE A 494 -13.65 -9.60 -19.11
CA ILE A 494 -14.58 -8.70 -19.81
C ILE A 494 -13.83 -7.93 -20.92
N GLY A 495 -12.61 -7.45 -20.61
CA GLY A 495 -11.73 -6.80 -21.58
C GLY A 495 -11.44 -7.68 -22.81
N ARG A 496 -11.08 -8.95 -22.60
CA ARG A 496 -10.82 -9.92 -23.68
C ARG A 496 -12.00 -10.08 -24.62
N ALA A 497 -13.20 -10.29 -24.07
CA ALA A 497 -14.40 -10.50 -24.88
C ALA A 497 -14.79 -9.25 -25.69
N ILE A 498 -14.78 -8.07 -25.06
CA ILE A 498 -15.15 -6.81 -25.72
C ILE A 498 -14.12 -6.44 -26.80
N SER A 499 -12.82 -6.52 -26.50
CA SER A 499 -11.76 -6.18 -27.45
C SER A 499 -11.78 -7.06 -28.69
N LEU A 500 -12.00 -8.37 -28.53
CA LEU A 500 -12.12 -9.29 -29.66
C LEU A 500 -13.32 -8.93 -30.55
N ALA A 501 -14.50 -8.71 -29.95
CA ALA A 501 -15.70 -8.33 -30.70
C ALA A 501 -15.50 -7.05 -31.55
N ILE A 502 -14.86 -6.02 -30.98
CA ILE A 502 -14.55 -4.77 -31.68
C ILE A 502 -13.57 -5.03 -32.82
N ALA A 503 -12.48 -5.75 -32.56
CA ALA A 503 -11.45 -6.02 -33.56
C ALA A 503 -12.00 -6.84 -34.74
N THR A 504 -12.76 -7.90 -34.46
CA THR A 504 -13.39 -8.74 -35.48
C THR A 504 -14.37 -7.94 -36.33
N SER A 505 -15.20 -7.09 -35.71
CA SER A 505 -16.12 -6.20 -36.44
C SER A 505 -15.38 -5.26 -37.40
N ILE A 506 -14.28 -4.65 -36.94
CA ILE A 506 -13.43 -3.77 -37.77
C ILE A 506 -12.77 -4.56 -38.90
N GLN A 507 -12.18 -5.72 -38.61
CA GLN A 507 -11.59 -6.60 -39.62
C GLN A 507 -12.60 -6.94 -40.71
N SER A 508 -13.79 -7.44 -40.34
CA SER A 508 -14.84 -7.83 -41.30
C SER A 508 -15.31 -6.64 -42.13
N SER A 509 -15.44 -5.45 -41.51
CA SER A 509 -15.84 -4.23 -42.23
C SER A 509 -14.82 -3.77 -43.27
N VAL A 510 -13.52 -3.87 -42.96
CA VAL A 510 -12.44 -3.50 -43.89
C VAL A 510 -12.33 -4.51 -45.02
N MET A 511 -12.41 -5.81 -44.70
CA MET A 511 -12.43 -6.86 -45.72
C MET A 511 -13.65 -6.71 -46.66
N ALA A 512 -14.82 -6.38 -46.13
CA ALA A 512 -16.04 -6.21 -46.93
C ALA A 512 -15.93 -5.00 -47.88
N LYS A 513 -15.40 -3.89 -47.37
CA LYS A 513 -15.12 -2.68 -48.16
C LYS A 513 -14.15 -2.95 -49.30
N GLU A 514 -13.05 -3.66 -49.03
CA GLU A 514 -12.03 -4.01 -50.03
C GLU A 514 -12.55 -5.03 -51.06
N ARG A 515 -13.40 -5.98 -50.63
CA ARG A 515 -14.02 -6.99 -51.50
C ARG A 515 -15.24 -6.45 -52.27
N GLY A 516 -15.76 -5.26 -51.93
CA GLY A 516 -16.94 -4.68 -52.56
C GLY A 516 -18.25 -5.42 -52.25
N VAL A 517 -18.31 -6.14 -51.13
CA VAL A 517 -19.45 -6.97 -50.72
C VAL A 517 -20.03 -6.49 -49.39
N SER A 518 -21.22 -6.98 -49.05
CA SER A 518 -21.80 -6.73 -47.72
C SER A 518 -20.93 -7.39 -46.63
N VAL A 519 -21.00 -6.89 -45.40
CA VAL A 519 -20.29 -7.50 -44.25
C VAL A 519 -20.75 -8.95 -44.01
N GLN A 520 -21.99 -9.30 -44.40
CA GLN A 520 -22.55 -10.65 -44.27
C GLN A 520 -21.93 -11.61 -45.28
N ASP A 521 -21.58 -11.12 -46.47
CA ASP A 521 -21.04 -11.90 -47.59
C ASP A 521 -19.51 -11.86 -47.68
N VAL A 522 -18.84 -11.23 -46.71
CA VAL A 522 -17.39 -11.00 -46.76
C VAL A 522 -16.62 -12.32 -46.87
N GLY A 523 -17.08 -13.39 -46.21
CA GLY A 523 -16.40 -14.68 -46.16
C GLY A 523 -15.12 -14.67 -45.31
N PRO A 524 -14.47 -15.84 -45.11
CA PRO A 524 -13.31 -15.96 -44.23
C PRO A 524 -12.06 -15.25 -44.78
N VAL A 525 -11.02 -15.22 -43.94
CA VAL A 525 -9.65 -14.87 -44.35
C VAL A 525 -9.20 -15.88 -45.41
N LYS A 526 -8.61 -15.38 -46.51
CA LYS A 526 -8.10 -16.19 -47.61
C LYS A 526 -6.57 -16.11 -47.64
N GLU A 527 -5.93 -17.21 -48.03
CA GLU A 527 -4.48 -17.28 -48.16
C GLU A 527 -3.97 -16.25 -49.18
N TRP A 528 -2.96 -15.48 -48.78
CA TRP A 528 -2.26 -14.49 -49.61
C TRP A 528 -3.16 -13.43 -50.29
N ASP A 529 -4.37 -13.21 -49.77
CA ASP A 529 -5.36 -12.27 -50.30
C ASP A 529 -5.19 -10.85 -49.71
N ALA A 530 -5.07 -9.84 -50.57
CA ALA A 530 -4.81 -8.46 -50.15
C ALA A 530 -5.92 -7.87 -49.25
N PRO A 531 -7.23 -8.01 -49.58
CA PRO A 531 -8.32 -7.65 -48.67
C PRO A 531 -8.21 -8.29 -47.28
N SER A 532 -7.84 -9.58 -47.22
CA SER A 532 -7.66 -10.30 -45.96
C SER A 532 -6.51 -9.72 -45.12
N LEU A 533 -5.38 -9.42 -45.76
CA LEU A 533 -4.24 -8.79 -45.11
C LEU A 533 -4.59 -7.41 -44.55
N ASN A 534 -5.32 -6.61 -45.33
CA ASN A 534 -5.78 -5.28 -44.92
C ASN A 534 -6.76 -5.36 -43.74
N GLY A 535 -7.65 -6.35 -43.74
CA GLY A 535 -8.52 -6.65 -42.59
C GLY A 535 -7.75 -7.01 -41.33
N LEU A 536 -6.78 -7.93 -41.42
CA LEU A 536 -5.94 -8.33 -40.29
C LEU A 536 -5.12 -7.15 -39.76
N ARG A 537 -4.58 -6.30 -40.64
CA ARG A 537 -3.88 -5.08 -40.26
C ARG A 537 -4.78 -4.06 -39.56
N ALA A 538 -6.02 -3.90 -40.01
CA ALA A 538 -6.99 -3.03 -39.34
C ALA A 538 -7.30 -3.53 -37.92
N GLY A 539 -7.42 -4.85 -37.74
CA GLY A 539 -7.51 -5.46 -36.42
C GLY A 539 -6.27 -5.21 -35.55
N ALA A 540 -5.07 -5.31 -36.13
CA ALA A 540 -3.81 -5.01 -35.42
C ALA A 540 -3.66 -3.53 -35.04
N TRP A 541 -4.13 -2.58 -35.88
CA TRP A 541 -4.17 -1.15 -35.53
C TRP A 541 -5.17 -0.86 -34.41
N THR A 542 -6.35 -1.50 -34.46
CA THR A 542 -7.32 -1.45 -33.37
C THR A 542 -6.68 -1.94 -32.07
N ASN A 543 -5.92 -3.03 -32.16
CA ASN A 543 -5.22 -3.60 -31.03
C ASN A 543 -4.19 -2.63 -30.42
N PHE A 544 -3.39 -1.98 -31.26
CA PHE A 544 -2.47 -0.93 -30.82
C PHE A 544 -3.22 0.20 -30.12
N GLY A 545 -4.36 0.67 -30.65
CA GLY A 545 -5.16 1.72 -30.01
C GLY A 545 -5.63 1.34 -28.60
N ILE A 546 -6.13 0.11 -28.43
CA ILE A 546 -6.57 -0.44 -27.14
C ILE A 546 -5.41 -0.47 -26.12
N LEU A 547 -4.24 -0.96 -26.54
CA LEU A 547 -3.04 -1.02 -25.69
C LEU A 547 -2.46 0.37 -25.38
N PHE A 548 -2.53 1.29 -26.34
CA PHE A 548 -2.08 2.67 -26.16
C PHE A 548 -2.95 3.43 -25.16
N ILE A 549 -4.26 3.20 -25.14
CA ILE A 549 -5.15 3.73 -24.09
C ILE A 549 -4.71 3.23 -22.71
N ALA A 550 -4.40 1.94 -22.57
CA ALA A 550 -3.87 1.40 -21.32
C ALA A 550 -2.55 2.08 -20.91
N LEU A 551 -1.63 2.29 -21.86
CA LEU A 551 -0.36 3.00 -21.62
C LEU A 551 -0.59 4.44 -21.13
N VAL A 552 -1.48 5.19 -21.79
CA VAL A 552 -1.81 6.57 -21.40
C VAL A 552 -2.39 6.59 -19.98
N LEU A 553 -3.29 5.66 -19.66
CA LEU A 553 -3.85 5.54 -18.31
C LEU A 553 -2.79 5.19 -17.26
N VAL A 554 -1.83 4.33 -17.59
CA VAL A 554 -0.69 4.03 -16.71
C VAL A 554 0.12 5.29 -16.44
N VAL A 555 0.50 6.02 -17.49
CA VAL A 555 1.28 7.27 -17.38
C VAL A 555 0.52 8.32 -16.60
N TYR A 556 -0.79 8.47 -16.83
CA TYR A 556 -1.60 9.46 -16.13
C TYR A 556 -1.79 9.11 -14.64
N THR A 557 -2.11 7.84 -14.34
CA THR A 557 -2.51 7.41 -12.99
C THR A 557 -1.32 7.25 -12.04
N PHE A 558 -0.21 6.73 -12.55
CA PHE A 558 0.95 6.32 -11.74
C PHE A 558 2.12 7.30 -11.83
N ARG A 559 1.94 8.48 -12.43
CA ARG A 559 2.90 9.58 -12.37
C ARG A 559 2.93 10.17 -10.96
N SER A 560 3.58 9.48 -10.02
CA SER A 560 4.12 10.14 -8.83
C SER A 560 5.28 11.00 -9.30
N ILE A 561 5.13 12.31 -9.23
CA ILE A 561 6.20 13.24 -9.58
C ILE A 561 7.21 13.20 -8.44
N VAL A 562 8.37 12.60 -8.71
CA VAL A 562 9.56 12.81 -7.88
C VAL A 562 10.17 14.11 -8.38
N TYR A 563 10.19 15.14 -7.53
CA TYR A 563 10.90 16.38 -7.81
C TYR A 563 12.31 16.25 -7.26
N ASP A 564 13.32 16.35 -8.12
CA ASP A 564 14.67 16.67 -7.68
C ASP A 564 14.70 18.18 -7.43
N LEU A 565 14.85 18.56 -6.17
CA LEU A 565 14.89 19.94 -5.72
C LEU A 565 16.29 20.25 -5.19
N ASP A 566 16.90 21.31 -5.69
CA ASP A 566 18.10 21.85 -5.09
C ASP A 566 17.74 22.65 -3.83
N LEU A 567 18.07 22.09 -2.67
CA LEU A 567 17.81 22.70 -1.36
C LEU A 567 18.73 23.89 -1.05
N ALA A 568 19.71 24.19 -1.91
CA ALA A 568 20.49 25.43 -1.84
C ALA A 568 19.79 26.62 -2.53
N SER A 569 18.75 26.37 -3.33
CA SER A 569 18.01 27.41 -4.04
C SER A 569 16.75 27.83 -3.28
N ASP A 570 16.79 29.03 -2.69
CA ASP A 570 15.63 29.64 -2.02
C ASP A 570 14.41 29.76 -2.95
N GLU A 571 14.64 30.05 -4.24
CA GLU A 571 13.57 30.13 -5.24
C GLU A 571 12.88 28.78 -5.47
N ALA A 572 13.67 27.71 -5.53
CA ALA A 572 13.15 26.35 -5.68
C ALA A 572 12.31 25.94 -4.47
N ILE A 573 12.77 26.26 -3.25
CA ILE A 573 12.06 25.99 -2.00
C ILE A 573 10.76 26.82 -1.91
N SER A 574 10.79 28.11 -2.30
CA SER A 574 9.57 28.95 -2.33
C SER A 574 8.54 28.39 -3.30
N LYS A 575 8.96 28.03 -4.51
CA LYS A 575 8.07 27.43 -5.52
C LYS A 575 7.44 26.12 -5.06
N LEU A 576 8.20 25.30 -4.31
CA LEU A 576 7.66 24.10 -3.67
C LEU A 576 6.58 24.47 -2.64
N ALA A 577 6.83 25.46 -1.79
CA ALA A 577 5.87 25.93 -0.80
C ALA A 577 4.59 26.46 -1.46
N GLU A 578 4.69 27.32 -2.48
CA GLU A 578 3.55 27.89 -3.22
C GLU A 578 2.65 26.84 -3.88
N THR A 579 3.25 25.77 -4.39
CA THR A 579 2.51 24.70 -5.10
C THR A 579 1.98 23.62 -4.15
N SER A 580 2.32 23.69 -2.86
CA SER A 580 1.97 22.70 -1.85
C SER A 580 0.92 23.23 -0.89
N ARG A 581 0.02 22.36 -0.42
CA ARG A 581 -0.93 22.70 0.66
C ARG A 581 -0.34 22.44 2.04
N VAL A 582 0.38 21.34 2.18
CA VAL A 582 1.08 20.95 3.41
C VAL A 582 2.43 20.34 3.02
N ILE A 583 3.50 20.73 3.70
CA ILE A 583 4.84 20.15 3.54
C ILE A 583 5.16 19.29 4.76
N ILE A 584 5.54 18.03 4.52
CA ILE A 584 6.14 17.16 5.55
C ILE A 584 7.65 17.20 5.33
N ASN A 585 8.40 17.73 6.30
CA ASN A 585 9.84 17.75 6.24
C ASN A 585 10.44 16.67 7.14
N THR A 586 11.28 15.80 6.56
CA THR A 586 11.98 14.73 7.27
C THR A 586 13.50 14.82 7.09
N ILE A 587 14.01 15.98 6.65
CA ILE A 587 15.43 16.20 6.34
C ILE A 587 16.10 16.89 7.53
N GLY A 588 16.73 16.09 8.39
CA GLY A 588 17.55 16.58 9.52
C GLY A 588 19.05 16.39 9.30
N PRO A 589 19.92 17.04 10.11
CA PRO A 589 19.60 17.96 11.21
C PRO A 589 19.01 19.29 10.71
N TYR A 590 17.94 19.77 11.33
CA TYR A 590 17.11 20.82 10.73
C TYR A 590 17.79 22.19 10.77
N ALA A 591 18.52 22.47 11.85
CA ALA A 591 19.21 23.74 12.07
C ALA A 591 20.35 24.01 11.08
N THR A 592 21.04 22.96 10.61
CA THR A 592 22.24 23.08 9.78
C THR A 592 22.01 22.74 8.31
N THR A 593 20.86 22.18 7.97
CA THR A 593 20.53 21.78 6.59
C THR A 593 19.60 22.84 5.97
N CYS A 594 18.41 22.47 5.52
CA CYS A 594 17.45 23.37 4.87
C CYS A 594 16.22 23.71 5.74
N GLY A 595 16.15 23.25 6.99
CA GLY A 595 14.96 23.37 7.83
C GLY A 595 14.46 24.81 7.96
N THR A 596 15.37 25.75 8.24
CA THR A 596 15.06 27.18 8.32
C THR A 596 14.51 27.74 7.01
N ALA A 597 15.11 27.37 5.88
CA ALA A 597 14.70 27.86 4.56
C ALA A 597 13.29 27.36 4.19
N VAL A 598 12.99 26.09 4.48
CA VAL A 598 11.67 25.50 4.22
C VAL A 598 10.61 26.13 5.13
N ILE A 599 10.88 26.32 6.43
CA ILE A 599 9.94 26.96 7.35
C ILE A 599 9.67 28.42 6.95
N ARG A 600 10.72 29.18 6.60
CA ARG A 600 10.57 30.55 6.08
C ARG A 600 9.64 30.57 4.87
N ALA A 601 9.91 29.73 3.86
CA ALA A 601 9.10 29.66 2.66
C ALA A 601 7.64 29.25 2.95
N CYS A 602 7.42 28.34 3.89
CA CYS A 602 6.07 27.96 4.32
C CYS A 602 5.35 29.10 5.05
N ALA A 603 6.04 29.75 5.98
CA ALA A 603 5.53 30.87 6.76
C ALA A 603 5.16 32.06 5.86
N GLU A 604 5.99 32.40 4.87
CA GLU A 604 5.76 33.50 3.95
C GLU A 604 4.64 33.22 2.94
N ASN A 605 4.55 31.99 2.43
CA ASN A 605 3.56 31.62 1.40
C ASN A 605 2.20 31.14 1.97
N GLY A 606 2.06 31.01 3.28
CA GLY A 606 0.81 30.52 3.89
C GLY A 606 0.64 28.99 3.78
N THR A 607 1.72 28.26 3.52
CA THR A 607 1.73 26.80 3.38
C THR A 607 1.87 26.15 4.75
N ASP A 608 1.03 25.17 5.05
CA ASP A 608 1.16 24.45 6.32
C ASP A 608 2.39 23.53 6.32
N TYR A 609 2.95 23.28 7.50
CA TYR A 609 4.20 22.55 7.64
C TYR A 609 4.15 21.60 8.82
N VAL A 610 4.77 20.43 8.68
CA VAL A 610 5.00 19.50 9.79
C VAL A 610 6.39 18.85 9.69
N ASP A 611 7.08 18.73 10.82
CA ASP A 611 8.36 18.03 10.92
C ASP A 611 8.50 17.21 12.20
N CYS A 612 9.64 16.52 12.32
CA CYS A 612 10.03 15.78 13.53
C CYS A 612 11.33 16.31 14.13
N SER A 613 11.50 17.64 14.17
CA SER A 613 12.70 18.28 14.72
C SER A 613 12.96 17.90 16.18
N GLY A 614 14.23 17.88 16.59
CA GLY A 614 14.66 17.49 17.94
C GLY A 614 15.54 18.55 18.61
N GLU A 615 15.49 19.79 18.13
CA GLU A 615 16.44 20.86 18.48
C GLU A 615 15.72 22.08 19.12
N PRO A 616 15.41 22.09 20.43
CA PRO A 616 14.65 23.17 21.05
C PRO A 616 15.28 24.56 20.94
N ALA A 617 16.61 24.66 20.84
CA ALA A 617 17.31 25.94 20.65
C ALA A 617 16.92 26.57 19.32
N TRP A 618 17.00 25.77 18.26
CA TRP A 618 16.61 26.17 16.93
C TRP A 618 15.10 26.44 16.85
N MET A 619 14.26 25.65 17.52
CA MET A 619 12.81 25.92 17.61
C MET A 619 12.54 27.30 18.19
N ARG A 620 13.21 27.71 19.28
CA ARG A 620 13.07 29.04 19.89
C ARG A 620 13.40 30.14 18.88
N ASP A 621 14.51 29.99 18.17
CA ASP A 621 14.98 30.99 17.22
C ASP A 621 14.03 31.10 16.01
N ILE A 622 13.51 29.98 15.52
CA ILE A 622 12.49 29.90 14.46
C ILE A 622 11.17 30.53 14.92
N ILE A 623 10.72 30.24 16.14
CA ILE A 623 9.51 30.83 16.72
C ILE A 623 9.64 32.36 16.79
N ALA A 624 10.78 32.86 17.26
CA ALA A 624 11.03 34.29 17.38
C ALA A 624 11.06 35.00 16.01
N GLN A 625 11.66 34.37 14.99
CA GLN A 625 11.81 34.96 13.67
C GLN A 625 10.54 34.87 12.82
N TYR A 626 9.85 33.72 12.80
CA TYR A 626 8.79 33.42 11.83
C TYR A 626 7.40 33.23 12.45
N GLY A 627 7.27 33.24 13.78
CA GLY A 627 5.99 32.99 14.45
C GLY A 627 4.91 34.00 14.09
N THR A 628 5.26 35.29 14.03
CA THR A 628 4.33 36.36 13.62
C THR A 628 3.99 36.29 12.15
N ILE A 629 4.98 36.04 11.29
CA ILE A 629 4.80 35.88 9.83
C ILE A 629 3.81 34.75 9.55
N ALA A 630 3.97 33.60 10.22
CA ALA A 630 3.08 32.46 10.10
C ALA A 630 1.63 32.77 10.51
N CYS A 631 1.44 33.59 11.56
CA CYS A 631 0.12 34.09 11.96
C CYS A 631 -0.48 35.04 10.91
N TYR A 632 0.32 35.89 10.26
CA TYR A 632 -0.19 36.81 9.24
C TYR A 632 -0.58 36.09 7.94
N SER A 633 0.22 35.12 7.51
CA SER A 633 -0.09 34.32 6.31
C SER A 633 -1.18 33.29 6.55
N GLY A 634 -1.43 32.93 7.81
CA GLY A 634 -2.35 31.86 8.20
C GLY A 634 -1.75 30.46 8.10
N SER A 635 -0.45 30.32 7.77
CA SER A 635 0.25 29.03 7.78
C SER A 635 0.25 28.40 9.18
N ARG A 636 0.04 27.09 9.26
CA ARG A 636 0.11 26.33 10.52
C ARG A 636 1.34 25.44 10.49
N ILE A 637 2.28 25.72 11.37
CA ILE A 637 3.59 25.07 11.41
C ILE A 637 3.68 24.22 12.66
N ILE A 638 3.63 22.90 12.53
CA ILE A 638 3.73 21.95 13.64
C ILE A 638 5.15 21.38 13.68
N MET A 639 5.95 21.87 14.63
CA MET A 639 7.30 21.35 14.84
C MET A 639 7.24 20.11 15.76
N THR A 640 8.14 19.16 15.55
CA THR A 640 8.34 18.01 16.47
C THR A 640 7.13 17.07 16.58
N ALA A 641 6.40 16.86 15.48
CA ALA A 641 5.31 15.89 15.38
C ALA A 641 5.80 14.43 15.20
N GLY A 642 6.72 14.01 16.08
CA GLY A 642 7.26 12.65 16.13
C GLY A 642 7.16 12.01 17.52
N TRP A 643 7.80 10.84 17.68
CA TRP A 643 7.81 10.12 18.95
C TRP A 643 8.34 10.96 20.14
N ALA A 644 9.29 11.85 19.88
CA ALA A 644 9.95 12.66 20.91
C ALA A 644 9.05 13.71 21.58
N ALA A 645 7.84 13.99 21.07
CA ALA A 645 6.91 14.91 21.73
C ALA A 645 5.44 14.51 21.63
N VAL A 646 4.98 13.86 20.54
CA VAL A 646 3.54 13.56 20.35
C VAL A 646 2.93 12.78 21.51
N PRO A 647 3.53 11.68 22.01
CA PRO A 647 2.95 10.93 23.12
C PRO A 647 2.81 11.78 24.39
N ALA A 648 3.83 12.55 24.74
CA ALA A 648 3.83 13.41 25.92
C ALA A 648 2.84 14.57 25.76
N ASP A 649 3.01 15.41 24.74
CA ASP A 649 2.23 16.62 24.50
C ASP A 649 0.73 16.33 24.38
N LEU A 650 0.37 15.29 23.62
CA LEU A 650 -1.02 14.89 23.43
C LEU A 650 -1.64 14.28 24.69
N SER A 651 -0.86 13.50 25.45
CA SER A 651 -1.36 12.92 26.71
C SER A 651 -1.61 13.99 27.77
N VAL A 652 -0.73 14.99 27.88
CA VAL A 652 -0.95 16.13 28.79
C VAL A 652 -2.19 16.92 28.36
N TYR A 653 -2.33 17.21 27.06
CA TYR A 653 -3.52 17.89 26.52
C TYR A 653 -4.82 17.14 26.85
N LEU A 654 -4.86 15.84 26.62
CA LEU A 654 -6.02 15.00 26.90
C LEU A 654 -6.35 14.95 28.40
N ALA A 655 -5.32 14.84 29.25
CA ALA A 655 -5.51 14.80 30.69
C ALA A 655 -6.06 16.13 31.23
N ALA A 656 -5.48 17.25 30.81
CA ALA A 656 -5.95 18.59 31.17
C ALA A 656 -7.37 18.84 30.69
N LEU A 657 -7.67 18.47 29.44
CA LEU A 657 -9.01 18.57 28.87
C LEU A 657 -10.04 17.73 29.65
N LYS A 658 -9.66 16.52 30.09
CA LYS A 658 -10.53 15.65 30.88
C LYS A 658 -10.79 16.23 32.28
N LEU A 659 -9.76 16.74 32.96
CA LEU A 659 -9.89 17.40 34.26
C LEU A 659 -10.83 18.62 34.16
N GLN A 660 -10.64 19.46 33.16
CA GLN A 660 -11.47 20.63 32.94
C GLN A 660 -12.92 20.26 32.58
N ARG A 661 -13.15 19.30 31.68
CA ARG A 661 -14.51 18.92 31.24
C ARG A 661 -15.30 18.17 32.31
N HIS A 662 -14.63 17.33 33.10
CA HIS A 662 -15.30 16.45 34.05
C HIS A 662 -15.41 17.07 35.45
N PHE A 663 -14.36 17.76 35.92
CA PHE A 663 -14.31 18.36 37.26
C PHE A 663 -14.40 19.89 37.25
N SER A 664 -14.29 20.56 36.10
CA SER A 664 -14.17 22.03 36.02
C SER A 664 -13.00 22.59 36.85
N LEU A 665 -11.92 21.81 36.98
CA LEU A 665 -10.73 22.16 37.75
C LEU A 665 -9.49 22.32 36.84
N PRO A 666 -8.61 23.30 37.14
CA PRO A 666 -7.31 23.43 36.47
C PRO A 666 -6.40 22.24 36.77
N THR A 667 -5.31 22.12 36.00
CA THR A 667 -4.30 21.07 36.18
C THR A 667 -3.12 21.55 37.04
N ARG A 668 -2.92 20.95 38.22
CA ARG A 668 -1.81 21.34 39.10
C ARG A 668 -0.48 20.78 38.64
N GLN A 669 -0.43 19.48 38.38
CA GLN A 669 0.80 18.78 38.01
C GLN A 669 0.52 17.62 37.07
N VAL A 670 1.40 17.42 36.09
CA VAL A 670 1.38 16.26 35.20
C VAL A 670 2.74 15.57 35.19
N LEU A 671 2.72 14.27 35.45
CA LEU A 671 3.86 13.38 35.33
C LEU A 671 3.65 12.48 34.12
N VAL A 672 4.46 12.63 33.07
CA VAL A 672 4.51 11.70 31.95
C VAL A 672 5.62 10.69 32.22
N CYS A 673 5.28 9.41 32.16
CA CYS A 673 6.21 8.30 32.39
C CYS A 673 6.30 7.43 31.13
N LEU A 674 7.50 7.29 30.57
CA LEU A 674 7.81 6.20 29.65
C LEU A 674 7.91 4.92 30.47
N GLU A 675 6.82 4.13 30.45
CA GLU A 675 6.66 2.95 31.29
C GLU A 675 7.45 1.76 30.76
N ASP A 676 7.41 1.56 29.44
CA ASP A 676 8.11 0.47 28.79
C ASP A 676 8.46 0.86 27.36
N VAL A 677 9.66 0.48 26.92
CA VAL A 677 10.14 0.78 25.57
C VAL A 677 11.07 -0.32 25.10
N ARG A 678 10.82 -0.78 23.89
CA ARG A 678 11.75 -1.59 23.12
C ARG A 678 11.93 -0.90 21.78
N GLY A 679 13.09 -0.30 21.56
CA GLY A 679 13.36 0.53 20.38
C GLY A 679 14.85 0.59 20.05
N SER A 680 15.17 1.05 18.84
CA SER A 680 16.55 1.26 18.39
C SER A 680 16.76 2.70 17.92
N PHE A 681 17.94 3.25 18.17
CA PHE A 681 18.32 4.57 17.67
C PHE A 681 18.74 4.51 16.20
N SER A 682 18.38 5.51 15.40
CA SER A 682 18.85 5.65 14.02
C SER A 682 20.22 6.36 13.99
N GLY A 683 20.98 6.19 12.90
CA GLY A 683 22.19 6.97 12.67
C GLY A 683 21.93 8.47 12.60
N GLY A 684 20.73 8.89 12.16
CA GLY A 684 20.30 10.29 12.22
C GLY A 684 20.09 10.79 13.66
N SER A 685 19.47 9.99 14.53
CA SER A 685 19.28 10.31 15.94
C SER A 685 20.62 10.45 16.68
N LEU A 686 21.57 9.56 16.38
CA LEU A 686 22.95 9.62 16.91
C LEU A 686 23.73 10.83 16.37
N SER A 687 23.54 11.18 15.10
CA SER A 687 24.13 12.39 14.51
C SER A 687 23.59 13.64 15.19
N SER A 688 22.27 13.74 15.43
CA SER A 688 21.67 14.85 16.18
C SER A 688 22.26 14.94 17.60
N LEU A 689 22.41 13.81 18.29
CA LEU A 689 23.09 13.73 19.60
C LEU A 689 24.54 14.25 19.56
N CYS A 690 25.28 13.98 18.48
CA CYS A 690 26.64 14.50 18.28
C CYS A 690 26.68 16.01 17.95
N SER A 691 25.59 16.56 17.43
CA SER A 691 25.41 17.97 17.08
C SER A 691 24.77 18.80 18.19
N LEU A 692 24.34 18.18 19.30
CA LEU A 692 23.86 18.88 20.48
C LEU A 692 25.01 19.68 21.10
N GLU A 693 25.03 20.99 20.89
CA GLU A 693 25.69 21.88 21.84
C GLU A 693 24.93 21.80 23.18
N PRO A 694 25.62 21.77 24.33
CA PRO A 694 24.98 21.78 25.64
C PRO A 694 24.35 23.15 25.90
N VAL A 695 23.20 23.41 25.28
CA VAL A 695 22.40 24.61 25.52
C VAL A 695 21.33 24.24 26.54
N ASN A 696 21.40 24.89 27.71
CA ASN A 696 20.45 24.67 28.78
C ASN A 696 19.18 25.48 28.48
N ILE A 697 18.16 24.83 27.93
CA ILE A 697 16.85 25.45 27.63
C ILE A 697 15.93 25.13 28.79
N ALA A 698 15.33 26.14 29.39
CA ALA A 698 14.39 25.96 30.46
C ALA A 698 13.04 25.44 29.92
N PRO A 699 12.26 24.67 30.71
CA PRO A 699 11.00 24.05 30.29
C PRO A 699 9.97 24.98 29.63
N PHE A 700 9.99 26.28 29.94
CA PHE A 700 9.03 27.26 29.42
C PHE A 700 9.64 28.25 28.42
N ASP A 701 10.87 28.05 27.95
CA ASP A 701 11.54 28.99 27.04
C ASP A 701 10.85 29.12 25.68
N LEU A 702 10.11 28.10 25.25
CA LEU A 702 9.31 28.13 24.03
C LEU A 702 7.89 28.69 24.25
N SER A 703 7.50 28.99 25.49
CA SER A 703 6.19 29.50 25.81
C SER A 703 6.05 30.96 25.39
N PRO A 704 4.93 31.38 24.76
CA PRO A 704 4.63 32.80 24.57
C PRO A 704 4.41 33.55 25.89
N VAL A 705 4.15 32.83 26.99
CA VAL A 705 3.97 33.39 28.35
C VAL A 705 5.20 33.02 29.20
N PRO A 706 6.03 34.00 29.63
CA PRO A 706 7.25 33.72 30.39
C PRO A 706 6.96 33.33 31.85
N ARG A 707 7.84 32.50 32.44
CA ARG A 707 7.81 32.11 33.86
C ARG A 707 9.21 32.20 34.48
N THR A 708 9.30 32.55 35.76
CA THR A 708 10.57 32.57 36.51
C THR A 708 10.92 31.19 37.09
N GLU A 709 12.22 30.86 37.21
CA GLU A 709 12.68 29.57 37.77
C GLU A 709 12.11 29.29 39.18
N GLN A 710 11.94 30.31 40.01
CA GLN A 710 11.35 30.19 41.35
C GLN A 710 9.86 29.81 41.33
N GLN A 711 9.11 30.22 40.29
CA GLN A 711 7.72 29.82 40.12
C GLN A 711 7.62 28.36 39.66
N VAL A 712 8.57 27.89 38.84
CA VAL A 712 8.64 26.49 38.37
C VAL A 712 9.02 25.54 39.51
N ALA A 713 9.95 25.90 40.39
CA ALA A 713 10.40 25.03 41.47
C ALA A 713 9.37 24.84 42.62
N LYS A 714 8.42 25.77 42.79
CA LYS A 714 7.43 25.75 43.89
C LYS A 714 6.12 25.04 43.56
N THR A 715 5.99 24.46 42.36
CA THR A 715 4.72 23.94 41.83
C THR A 715 4.59 22.40 41.85
N GLY A 716 5.55 21.63 42.34
CA GLY A 716 5.36 20.17 42.47
C GLY A 716 4.48 19.77 43.67
N VAL A 717 3.51 18.87 43.47
CA VAL A 717 2.74 18.17 44.53
C VAL A 717 3.35 16.81 44.84
N LEU A 718 3.91 16.13 43.83
CA LEU A 718 4.60 14.85 43.98
C LEU A 718 5.98 15.04 44.64
N PRO A 719 6.49 14.02 45.35
CA PRO A 719 7.83 14.04 45.94
C PRO A 719 8.90 14.43 44.90
N PRO A 720 9.80 15.37 45.22
CA PRO A 720 10.84 15.79 44.29
C PRO A 720 11.88 14.68 44.07
N PRO A 721 12.62 14.69 42.94
CA PRO A 721 13.76 13.81 42.76
C PRO A 721 14.86 14.08 43.80
N ASN A 722 15.64 13.04 44.11
CA ASN A 722 16.82 13.18 44.95
C ASN A 722 18.02 13.79 44.19
N ALA A 723 19.16 13.97 44.87
CA ALA A 723 20.38 14.54 44.27
C ALA A 723 20.95 13.73 43.08
N PHE A 724 20.53 12.47 42.91
CA PHE A 724 20.92 11.61 41.78
C PHE A 724 19.86 11.57 40.67
N ASP A 725 18.86 12.46 40.74
CA ASP A 725 17.74 12.55 39.80
C ASP A 725 16.85 11.28 39.78
N VAL A 726 16.84 10.54 40.89
CA VAL A 726 15.93 9.42 41.11
C VAL A 726 14.72 9.92 41.89
N GLN A 727 13.53 9.73 41.33
CA GLN A 727 12.25 10.08 41.93
C GLN A 727 11.48 8.80 42.25
N ILE A 728 10.85 8.74 43.42
CA ILE A 728 10.03 7.59 43.84
C ILE A 728 8.61 8.11 44.12
N VAL A 729 7.63 7.53 43.44
CA VAL A 729 6.20 7.84 43.59
C VAL A 729 5.41 6.55 43.74
N ASP A 730 4.25 6.59 44.42
CA ASP A 730 3.46 5.38 44.76
C ASP A 730 3.11 4.56 43.52
N GLU A 731 2.69 5.21 42.43
CA GLU A 731 2.57 4.65 41.09
C GLU A 731 3.05 5.68 40.07
N PRO A 732 3.90 5.32 39.08
CA PRO A 732 4.31 3.97 38.67
C PRO A 732 5.59 3.40 39.34
N GLY A 733 6.10 4.01 40.42
CA GLY A 733 7.23 3.49 41.21
C GLY A 733 8.52 4.31 41.08
N VAL A 734 9.63 3.66 40.73
CA VAL A 734 10.97 4.28 40.62
C VAL A 734 11.19 4.90 39.24
N LEU A 735 11.59 6.17 39.23
CA LEU A 735 11.66 7.01 38.04
C LEU A 735 12.99 7.75 37.92
N VAL A 736 13.43 7.96 36.68
CA VAL A 736 14.57 8.82 36.30
C VAL A 736 14.16 9.78 35.21
N ALA A 737 14.91 10.86 34.97
CA ALA A 737 14.64 11.73 33.81
C ALA A 737 14.64 10.92 32.50
N SER A 738 13.62 11.14 31.67
CA SER A 738 13.56 10.59 30.33
C SER A 738 14.69 11.14 29.45
N THR A 739 15.16 10.34 28.49
CA THR A 739 16.14 10.80 27.49
C THR A 739 15.60 11.95 26.62
N HIS A 740 14.28 12.10 26.53
CA HIS A 740 13.62 13.16 25.76
C HIS A 740 13.06 14.29 26.64
N ALA A 741 13.31 14.26 27.96
CA ALA A 741 12.67 15.16 28.92
C ALA A 741 12.82 16.63 28.53
N GLN A 742 14.01 17.06 28.06
CA GLN A 742 14.24 18.43 27.62
C GLN A 742 13.36 18.86 26.42
N ILE A 743 13.16 17.97 25.45
CA ILE A 743 12.31 18.24 24.27
C ILE A 743 10.84 18.26 24.70
N GLU A 744 10.42 17.24 25.44
CA GLU A 744 9.04 17.11 25.91
C GLU A 744 8.65 18.29 26.80
N GLU A 745 9.53 18.73 27.71
CA GLU A 745 9.31 19.88 28.60
C GLU A 745 9.14 21.17 27.80
N ALA A 746 10.04 21.43 26.85
CA ALA A 746 9.97 22.62 26.00
C ALA A 746 8.68 22.67 25.16
N VAL A 747 8.26 21.53 24.58
CA VAL A 747 7.04 21.44 23.75
C VAL A 747 5.79 21.57 24.61
N VAL A 748 5.69 20.84 25.73
CA VAL A 748 4.55 20.91 26.65
C VAL A 748 4.43 22.30 27.27
N GLY A 749 5.54 22.92 27.65
CA GLY A 749 5.58 24.30 28.14
C GLY A 749 5.07 25.30 27.10
N ARG A 750 5.39 25.09 25.81
CA ARG A 750 4.80 25.87 24.71
C ARG A 750 3.30 25.63 24.57
N SER A 751 2.85 24.37 24.58
CA SER A 751 1.42 24.04 24.52
C SER A 751 0.66 24.74 25.63
N TRP A 752 1.16 24.67 26.86
CA TRP A 752 0.61 25.41 28.00
C TRP A 752 0.46 26.90 27.69
N GLY A 753 1.53 27.56 27.22
CA GLY A 753 1.49 29.00 26.94
C GLY A 753 0.57 29.39 25.77
N LEU A 754 0.49 28.57 24.72
CA LEU A 754 -0.41 28.80 23.58
C LEU A 754 -1.89 28.78 24.01
N TYR A 755 -2.26 27.86 24.91
CA TYR A 755 -3.61 27.79 25.46
C TYR A 755 -3.85 28.80 26.61
N ALA A 756 -2.82 29.18 27.37
CA ALA A 756 -2.91 30.16 28.45
C ALA A 756 -3.08 31.61 27.96
N GLY A 757 -2.45 31.96 26.83
CA GLY A 757 -2.36 33.35 26.34
C GLY A 757 -3.57 33.90 25.59
N HIS A 758 -4.55 33.08 25.18
CA HIS A 758 -5.65 33.51 24.29
C HIS A 758 -7.03 33.15 24.87
N GLY A 759 -7.73 34.16 25.38
CA GLY A 759 -8.99 34.05 26.13
C GLY A 759 -10.26 33.60 25.38
N THR A 760 -10.18 32.76 24.33
CA THR A 760 -11.39 32.30 23.61
C THR A 760 -11.30 30.85 23.13
N GLY A 761 -11.77 29.89 23.94
CA GLY A 761 -11.89 28.46 23.62
C GLY A 761 -12.37 27.62 24.82
N PHE A 762 -12.75 26.34 24.61
CA PHE A 762 -13.15 25.41 25.69
C PHE A 762 -11.99 25.04 26.65
N LEU A 763 -10.75 25.23 26.20
CA LEU A 763 -9.54 25.35 27.02
C LEU A 763 -9.15 26.84 26.99
N SER A 764 -9.84 27.65 27.78
CA SER A 764 -9.49 29.04 28.07
C SER A 764 -8.29 29.09 29.06
N PRO A 765 -7.79 30.27 29.48
CA PRO A 765 -6.59 30.43 30.32
C PRO A 765 -6.58 29.62 31.63
N ASP A 766 -7.73 29.11 32.06
CA ASP A 766 -7.94 28.35 33.30
C ASP A 766 -7.83 26.82 33.14
N GLY A 767 -7.65 26.28 31.93
CA GLY A 767 -7.71 24.83 31.69
C GLY A 767 -6.48 24.06 32.17
N TYR A 768 -5.28 24.53 31.83
CA TYR A 768 -4.06 23.98 32.42
C TYR A 768 -3.83 24.53 33.82
N GLY A 769 -4.17 25.79 34.11
CA GLY A 769 -3.95 26.41 35.42
C GLY A 769 -2.63 27.19 35.55
N GLU A 770 -2.66 28.25 36.37
CA GLU A 770 -1.51 29.14 36.62
C GLU A 770 -0.36 28.48 37.38
N ASP A 771 -0.66 27.41 38.12
CA ASP A 771 0.31 26.63 38.91
C ASP A 771 0.72 25.32 38.23
N PHE A 772 0.46 25.17 36.93
CA PHE A 772 0.78 23.96 36.17
C PHE A 772 2.28 23.59 36.23
N PHE A 773 2.59 22.36 36.64
CA PHE A 773 3.94 21.78 36.61
C PHE A 773 3.98 20.51 35.77
N PHE A 774 4.98 20.38 34.89
CA PHE A 774 5.19 19.21 34.05
C PHE A 774 6.54 18.55 34.34
N SER A 775 6.58 17.23 34.35
CA SER A 775 7.81 16.47 34.42
C SER A 775 7.73 15.21 33.56
N SER A 776 8.79 14.95 32.80
CA SER A 776 8.94 13.74 32.00
C SER A 776 9.94 12.76 32.63
N ARG A 777 9.50 11.52 32.82
CA ARG A 777 10.26 10.47 33.50
C ARG A 777 10.23 9.15 32.74
N MET A 778 11.17 8.28 33.07
CA MET A 778 11.23 6.90 32.58
C MET A 778 11.22 5.93 33.77
N LYS A 779 10.45 4.84 33.66
CA LYS A 779 10.32 3.80 34.68
C LYS A 779 11.58 2.95 34.74
N CYS A 780 12.01 2.63 35.95
CA CYS A 780 13.10 1.68 36.23
C CYS A 780 12.59 0.57 37.15
N SER A 781 13.19 -0.61 37.08
CA SER A 781 12.76 -1.75 37.91
C SER A 781 13.06 -1.54 39.39
N ASN A 782 14.14 -0.80 39.71
CA ASN A 782 14.53 -0.45 41.07
C ASN A 782 15.50 0.76 41.10
N ALA A 783 15.73 1.32 42.30
CA ALA A 783 16.59 2.49 42.49
C ALA A 783 18.05 2.30 42.04
N LEU A 784 18.56 1.06 42.10
CA LEU A 784 19.91 0.75 41.64
C LEU A 784 20.01 0.81 40.12
N SER A 785 19.05 0.23 39.40
CA SER A 785 18.96 0.29 37.93
C SER A 785 18.80 1.72 37.43
N ALA A 786 18.02 2.53 38.14
CA ALA A 786 17.87 3.97 37.89
C ALA A 786 19.21 4.71 38.01
N LEU A 787 19.96 4.48 39.09
CA LEU A 787 21.28 5.07 39.30
C LEU A 787 22.29 4.63 38.23
N MET A 788 22.30 3.33 37.89
CA MET A 788 23.17 2.79 36.84
C MET A 788 22.85 3.42 35.49
N PHE A 789 21.57 3.48 35.10
CA PHE A 789 21.16 4.09 33.83
C PHE A 789 21.56 5.57 33.75
N ARG A 790 21.35 6.34 34.84
CA ARG A 790 21.72 7.75 34.89
C ARG A 790 23.23 7.96 34.80
N THR A 791 24.00 7.16 35.53
CA THR A 791 25.47 7.25 35.51
C THR A 791 26.04 6.82 34.16
N SER A 792 25.53 5.73 33.56
CA SER A 792 25.95 5.27 32.24
C SER A 792 25.60 6.28 31.15
N LEU A 793 24.39 6.83 31.17
CA LEU A 793 23.94 7.82 30.18
C LEU A 793 24.82 9.07 30.26
N SER A 794 25.07 9.58 31.47
CA SER A 794 25.95 10.73 31.69
C SER A 794 27.38 10.46 31.21
N LEU A 795 27.93 9.27 31.48
CA LEU A 795 29.27 8.90 31.01
C LEU A 795 29.34 8.83 29.48
N VAL A 796 28.37 8.19 28.83
CA VAL A 796 28.31 8.05 27.36
C VAL A 796 28.13 9.42 26.70
N THR A 797 27.18 10.23 27.15
CA THR A 797 26.95 11.58 26.60
C THR A 797 28.16 12.47 26.81
N ASN A 798 28.80 12.45 27.99
CA ASN A 798 30.02 13.22 28.22
C ASN A 798 31.19 12.72 27.36
N ALA A 799 31.32 11.40 27.15
CA ALA A 799 32.36 10.85 26.29
C ALA A 799 32.16 11.26 24.82
N ILE A 800 30.93 11.17 24.30
CA ILE A 800 30.61 11.57 22.91
C ILE A 800 30.78 13.08 22.71
N THR A 801 30.37 13.91 23.66
CA THR A 801 30.41 15.38 23.51
C THR A 801 31.78 15.98 23.80
N LYS A 802 32.53 15.47 24.78
CA LYS A 802 33.80 16.07 25.25
C LYS A 802 35.06 15.40 24.72
N ILE A 803 34.98 14.17 24.19
CA ILE A 803 36.16 13.41 23.71
C ILE A 803 36.11 13.29 22.18
N PRO A 804 36.88 14.11 21.43
CA PRO A 804 36.85 14.13 19.96
C PRO A 804 37.04 12.78 19.24
N PRO A 805 37.96 11.88 19.65
CA PRO A 805 38.09 10.58 18.99
C PRO A 805 36.89 9.66 19.20
N VAL A 806 36.22 9.72 20.36
CA VAL A 806 34.99 8.96 20.63
C VAL A 806 33.85 9.46 19.77
N ARG A 807 33.72 10.79 19.62
CA ARG A 807 32.76 11.43 18.71
C ARG A 807 32.94 10.99 17.25
N CYS A 808 34.19 10.99 16.78
CA CYS A 808 34.54 10.58 15.42
C CYS A 808 34.19 9.10 15.17
N LEU A 809 34.50 8.23 16.12
CA LEU A 809 34.18 6.79 16.04
C LEU A 809 32.66 6.56 16.02
N ALA A 810 31.90 7.23 16.90
CA ALA A 810 30.45 7.13 16.95
C ALA A 810 29.78 7.56 15.63
N ALA A 811 30.21 8.68 15.06
CA ALA A 811 29.71 9.16 13.77
C ALA A 811 30.03 8.19 12.61
N ARG A 812 31.17 7.50 12.66
CA ARG A 812 31.58 6.52 11.63
C ARG A 812 30.86 5.18 11.74
N MET A 813 30.52 4.74 12.96
CA MET A 813 29.81 3.49 13.20
C MET A 813 28.32 3.54 12.81
N PHE A 814 27.70 4.73 12.83
CA PHE A 814 26.29 4.91 12.52
C PHE A 814 26.08 6.12 11.59
N PRO A 815 26.39 6.00 10.29
CA PRO A 815 26.25 7.11 9.35
C PRO A 815 24.77 7.53 9.19
N PRO A 816 24.50 8.82 8.92
CA PRO A 816 23.15 9.31 8.63
C PRO A 816 22.48 8.48 7.52
N GLY A 817 21.19 8.18 7.68
CA GLY A 817 20.44 7.33 6.75
C GLY A 817 20.50 5.83 7.03
N THR A 818 21.30 5.38 8.00
CA THR A 818 21.22 3.99 8.51
C THR A 818 20.17 3.90 9.62
N GLY A 819 19.09 3.17 9.36
CA GLY A 819 18.08 2.80 10.36
C GLY A 819 18.31 1.39 10.89
N PRO A 820 17.66 1.00 12.00
CA PRO A 820 17.66 -0.39 12.46
C PRO A 820 17.20 -1.33 11.33
N SER A 821 17.61 -2.61 11.38
CA SER A 821 17.12 -3.59 10.40
C SER A 821 15.59 -3.73 10.49
N GLU A 822 14.94 -4.09 9.39
CA GLU A 822 13.49 -4.33 9.39
C GLU A 822 13.09 -5.43 10.40
N GLU A 823 14.00 -6.37 10.67
CA GLU A 823 13.83 -7.44 11.66
C GLU A 823 13.86 -6.93 13.11
N ALA A 824 14.75 -5.99 13.45
CA ALA A 824 14.78 -5.41 14.81
C ALA A 824 13.47 -4.66 15.13
N ARG A 825 12.96 -3.89 14.16
CA ARG A 825 11.80 -3.00 14.33
C ARG A 825 10.46 -3.67 14.65
N ARG A 826 10.29 -4.95 14.36
CA ARG A 826 8.97 -5.60 14.47
C ARG A 826 8.62 -6.03 15.90
N SER A 827 9.61 -6.31 16.73
CA SER A 827 9.44 -6.56 18.17
C SER A 827 9.37 -5.27 19.02
N HIS A 828 9.55 -4.11 18.38
CA HIS A 828 9.61 -2.84 19.06
C HIS A 828 8.22 -2.32 19.42
N TYR A 829 8.15 -1.64 20.54
CA TYR A 829 6.93 -1.00 21.04
C TYR A 829 7.32 0.09 22.04
N PHE A 830 6.37 0.95 22.36
CA PHE A 830 6.51 1.86 23.49
C PHE A 830 5.18 2.08 24.19
N LYS A 831 5.26 2.35 25.49
CA LYS A 831 4.11 2.63 26.37
C LYS A 831 4.43 3.83 27.24
N TYR A 832 3.57 4.83 27.17
CA TYR A 832 3.55 5.98 28.06
C TYR A 832 2.37 5.88 29.01
N ARG A 833 2.61 6.27 30.26
CA ARG A 833 1.60 6.42 31.30
C ARG A 833 1.70 7.85 31.83
N THR A 834 0.60 8.59 31.76
CA THR A 834 0.53 10.00 32.16
C THR A 834 -0.40 10.14 33.35
N LEU A 835 0.08 10.74 34.44
CA LEU A 835 -0.71 11.04 35.62
C LEU A 835 -0.88 12.55 35.75
N ALA A 836 -2.11 13.02 35.66
CA ALA A 836 -2.48 14.42 35.90
C ALA A 836 -3.23 14.57 37.23
N ILE A 837 -2.87 15.61 37.98
CA ILE A 837 -3.42 15.96 39.28
C ILE A 837 -4.11 17.32 39.17
N ALA A 838 -5.37 17.42 39.58
CA ALA A 838 -6.12 18.67 39.56
C ALA A 838 -5.64 19.66 40.62
N ASP A 839 -5.79 20.96 40.35
CA ASP A 839 -5.65 22.01 41.35
C ASP A 839 -7.00 22.27 42.03
N ASN A 840 -7.16 21.70 43.22
CA ASN A 840 -8.39 21.79 43.99
C ASN A 840 -8.28 22.77 45.18
N LYS A 841 -7.20 23.58 45.27
CA LYS A 841 -6.96 24.55 46.36
C LYS A 841 -7.22 24.01 47.79
N GLY A 842 -7.02 22.70 48.01
CA GLY A 842 -7.23 22.03 49.31
C GLY A 842 -8.66 21.54 49.62
N ALA A 843 -9.61 21.61 48.69
CA ALA A 843 -11.01 21.22 48.93
C ALA A 843 -11.29 19.70 48.74
N GLY A 844 -10.84 18.86 49.67
CA GLY A 844 -11.17 17.42 49.68
C GLY A 844 -10.24 16.54 48.82
N PRO A 845 -10.66 15.30 48.46
CA PRO A 845 -9.81 14.37 47.71
C PRO A 845 -9.46 14.95 46.33
N VAL A 846 -8.18 14.94 45.99
CA VAL A 846 -7.67 15.58 44.76
C VAL A 846 -7.99 14.70 43.55
N PRO A 847 -8.79 15.17 42.59
CA PRO A 847 -9.09 14.41 41.38
C PRO A 847 -7.82 14.13 40.57
N LYS A 848 -7.72 12.91 40.05
CA LYS A 848 -6.59 12.44 39.23
C LYS A 848 -7.11 11.85 37.93
N VAL A 849 -6.40 12.11 36.83
CA VAL A 849 -6.67 11.53 35.51
C VAL A 849 -5.42 10.80 35.05
N GLU A 850 -5.64 9.60 34.50
CA GLU A 850 -4.61 8.80 33.87
C GLU A 850 -4.82 8.77 32.34
N VAL A 851 -3.73 8.90 31.59
CA VAL A 851 -3.72 8.65 30.14
C VAL A 851 -2.69 7.59 29.82
N LYS A 852 -3.13 6.49 29.20
CA LYS A 852 -2.26 5.44 28.65
C LYS A 852 -2.12 5.67 27.16
N PHE A 853 -0.89 5.72 26.67
CA PHE A 853 -0.58 5.87 25.25
C PHE A 853 0.37 4.76 24.84
N ALA A 854 -0.06 3.88 23.93
CA ALA A 854 0.73 2.74 23.50
C ALA A 854 0.76 2.61 21.98
N TYR A 855 1.87 2.10 21.47
CA TYR A 855 2.03 1.78 20.06
C TYR A 855 2.81 0.47 19.91
N GLY A 856 2.20 -0.50 19.23
CA GLY A 856 2.75 -1.83 18.95
C GLY A 856 3.71 -1.85 17.76
N GLY A 857 4.62 -0.89 17.70
CA GLY A 857 5.61 -0.80 16.63
C GLY A 857 6.81 0.08 16.98
N ASP A 858 7.78 0.12 16.07
CA ASP A 858 9.00 0.89 16.26
C ASP A 858 8.75 2.41 16.34
N PRO A 859 9.37 3.13 17.31
CA PRO A 859 9.24 4.59 17.44
C PRO A 859 9.55 5.41 16.18
N TYR A 860 10.45 4.93 15.33
CA TYR A 860 10.76 5.56 14.04
C TYR A 860 9.59 5.44 13.06
N VAL A 861 8.94 4.27 13.02
CA VAL A 861 7.72 4.07 12.22
C VAL A 861 6.59 4.93 12.76
N PHE A 862 6.42 4.99 14.09
CA PHE A 862 5.45 5.88 14.72
C PHE A 862 5.65 7.34 14.31
N THR A 863 6.90 7.81 14.20
CA THR A 863 7.19 9.17 13.75
C THR A 863 6.62 9.41 12.34
N GLY A 864 6.80 8.48 11.40
CA GLY A 864 6.19 8.58 10.07
C GLY A 864 4.65 8.57 10.10
N VAL A 865 4.06 7.75 10.97
CA VAL A 865 2.60 7.71 11.19
C VAL A 865 2.12 9.06 11.73
N ALA A 866 2.74 9.57 12.78
CA ALA A 866 2.38 10.83 13.43
C ALA A 866 2.47 12.02 12.47
N LEU A 867 3.57 12.16 11.72
CA LEU A 867 3.74 13.19 10.68
C LEU A 867 2.62 13.15 9.64
N THR A 868 2.30 11.94 9.15
CA THR A 868 1.28 11.75 8.11
C THR A 868 -0.11 12.09 8.65
N GLN A 869 -0.45 11.61 9.85
CA GLN A 869 -1.75 11.91 10.45
C GLN A 869 -1.88 13.40 10.78
N ALA A 870 -0.82 14.06 11.24
CA ALA A 870 -0.80 15.50 11.49
C ALA A 870 -1.04 16.30 10.19
N ALA A 871 -0.36 15.94 9.09
CA ALA A 871 -0.57 16.57 7.79
C ALA A 871 -2.02 16.40 7.27
N LEU A 872 -2.64 15.24 7.52
CA LEU A 872 -4.03 14.99 7.14
C LEU A 872 -5.02 15.86 7.94
N VAL A 873 -4.77 16.09 9.23
CA VAL A 873 -5.56 17.05 10.03
C VAL A 873 -5.41 18.47 9.47
N LEU A 874 -4.19 18.88 9.13
CA LEU A 874 -3.94 20.19 8.52
C LEU A 874 -4.72 20.36 7.21
N LEU A 875 -4.73 19.34 6.33
CA LEU A 875 -5.48 19.37 5.06
C LEU A 875 -7.00 19.53 5.22
N GLN A 876 -7.57 19.04 6.33
CA GLN A 876 -9.00 19.17 6.64
C GLN A 876 -9.40 20.58 7.13
N GLY A 877 -8.44 21.37 7.63
CA GLY A 877 -8.66 22.78 7.97
C GLY A 877 -9.27 23.06 9.36
N VAL A 878 -9.53 22.05 10.19
CA VAL A 878 -10.14 22.21 11.52
C VAL A 878 -9.09 21.99 12.61
N ILE A 879 -8.60 23.07 13.23
CA ILE A 879 -7.74 22.98 14.42
C ILE A 879 -8.26 23.86 15.56
N PRO A 880 -8.29 23.35 16.82
CA PRO A 880 -8.87 24.09 17.94
C PRO A 880 -8.02 25.27 18.45
N ALA A 881 -6.68 25.18 18.43
CA ALA A 881 -5.83 26.12 19.18
C ALA A 881 -5.49 27.43 18.48
N HIS A 882 -5.64 27.52 17.15
CA HIS A 882 -5.30 28.77 16.45
C HIS A 882 -5.97 28.83 15.07
N LYS A 883 -7.16 29.44 15.00
CA LYS A 883 -7.83 29.73 13.70
C LYS A 883 -7.05 30.73 12.84
N ARG A 884 -5.98 31.35 13.38
CA ARG A 884 -5.20 32.42 12.75
C ARG A 884 -3.80 31.99 12.23
N GLY A 885 -3.44 30.70 12.26
CA GLY A 885 -2.07 30.27 11.88
C GLY A 885 -1.03 30.54 12.97
N GLY A 886 0.23 30.19 12.71
CA GLY A 886 1.36 30.33 13.65
C GLY A 886 2.23 29.08 13.73
N ILE A 887 3.31 29.19 14.51
CA ILE A 887 4.13 28.03 14.90
C ILE A 887 3.52 27.40 16.15
N LEU A 888 3.11 26.14 16.07
CA LEU A 888 2.26 25.46 17.04
C LEU A 888 2.93 24.15 17.49
N THR A 889 2.22 23.38 18.33
CA THR A 889 2.64 22.08 18.86
C THR A 889 1.68 20.98 18.41
N PRO A 890 2.05 19.69 18.52
CA PRO A 890 1.15 18.59 18.21
C PRO A 890 -0.22 18.65 18.92
N ALA A 891 -0.26 19.11 20.18
CA ALA A 891 -1.50 19.31 20.94
C ALA A 891 -2.45 20.35 20.30
N ALA A 892 -1.95 21.25 19.46
CA ALA A 892 -2.78 22.23 18.75
C ALA A 892 -3.69 21.59 17.69
N LEU A 893 -3.37 20.36 17.25
CA LEU A 893 -4.19 19.58 16.32
C LEU A 893 -5.45 19.00 17.00
N GLY A 894 -5.44 18.90 18.33
CA GLY A 894 -6.60 18.54 19.16
C GLY A 894 -7.13 17.12 19.01
N GLU A 895 -8.41 16.94 19.38
CA GLU A 895 -9.09 15.63 19.41
C GLU A 895 -9.23 14.96 18.03
N GLU A 896 -9.21 15.73 16.94
CA GLU A 896 -9.23 15.16 15.59
C GLU A 896 -7.94 14.35 15.34
N PHE A 897 -6.78 14.85 15.78
CA PHE A 897 -5.52 14.12 15.67
C PHE A 897 -5.54 12.82 16.49
N VAL A 898 -6.13 12.85 17.68
CA VAL A 898 -6.33 11.66 18.52
C VAL A 898 -7.21 10.63 17.81
N THR A 899 -8.32 11.08 17.22
CA THR A 899 -9.26 10.23 16.49
C THR A 899 -8.58 9.55 15.31
N ARG A 900 -7.73 10.28 14.58
CA ARG A 900 -6.93 9.73 13.48
C ARG A 900 -5.86 8.74 13.94
N LEU A 901 -5.16 9.01 15.04
CA LEU A 901 -4.16 8.08 15.60
C LEU A 901 -4.79 6.77 16.08
N LYS A 902 -6.04 6.80 16.57
CA LYS A 902 -6.80 5.61 16.98
C LYS A 902 -7.34 4.76 15.82
N GLN A 903 -7.23 5.23 14.57
CA GLN A 903 -7.71 4.46 13.43
C GLN A 903 -6.93 3.14 13.30
N PRO A 904 -7.57 2.04 12.84
CA PRO A 904 -6.91 0.75 12.70
C PRO A 904 -5.63 0.80 11.82
N GLU A 905 -5.55 1.73 10.88
CA GLU A 905 -4.40 1.94 10.02
C GLU A 905 -3.21 2.60 10.74
N ALA A 906 -3.47 3.43 11.76
CA ALA A 906 -2.45 4.12 12.55
C ALA A 906 -2.00 3.31 13.77
N GLY A 907 -2.88 2.45 14.31
CA GLY A 907 -2.51 1.43 15.30
C GLY A 907 -2.07 1.97 16.67
N VAL A 908 -2.49 3.18 17.04
CA VAL A 908 -2.18 3.79 18.34
C VAL A 908 -3.32 3.56 19.32
N GLU A 909 -2.98 3.07 20.51
CA GLU A 909 -3.91 2.88 21.62
C GLU A 909 -3.80 4.07 22.57
N ILE A 910 -4.93 4.76 22.81
CA ILE A 910 -4.98 5.90 23.74
C ILE A 910 -6.21 5.76 24.63
N GLU A 911 -5.98 5.59 25.93
CA GLU A 911 -7.03 5.45 26.94
C GLU A 911 -6.93 6.60 27.95
N VAL A 912 -8.08 7.16 28.35
CA VAL A 912 -8.16 8.27 29.31
C VAL A 912 -9.13 7.86 30.42
N GLU A 913 -8.61 7.71 31.64
CA GLU A 913 -9.33 7.18 32.81
C GLU A 913 -9.31 8.19 33.96
N VAL A 914 -10.40 8.27 34.73
CA VAL A 914 -10.46 9.04 35.98
C VAL A 914 -10.14 8.10 37.12
N LEU A 915 -9.15 8.44 37.95
CA LEU A 915 -8.73 7.60 39.06
C LEU A 915 -9.53 7.95 40.32
N GLY A 916 -10.10 6.94 41.00
CA GLY A 916 -10.78 7.10 42.28
C GLY A 916 -12.31 7.09 42.24
N GLU A 917 -12.94 7.06 41.07
CA GLU A 917 -14.35 6.66 40.96
C GLU A 917 -14.43 5.12 40.95
N GLN A 918 -14.93 4.53 42.03
CA GLN A 918 -15.48 3.18 41.93
C GLN A 918 -16.59 3.24 40.89
N ILE A 919 -16.39 2.55 39.76
CA ILE A 919 -17.46 2.22 38.84
C ILE A 919 -18.42 1.32 39.62
N ASP A 920 -19.48 1.92 40.17
CA ASP A 920 -20.67 1.17 40.57
C ASP A 920 -21.22 0.54 39.28
N ARG A 921 -20.81 -0.71 39.04
CA ARG A 921 -21.48 -1.60 38.10
C ARG A 921 -22.87 -1.90 38.68
N LEU A 922 -23.88 -1.23 38.15
CA LEU A 922 -25.28 -1.70 38.18
C LEU A 922 -25.69 -2.15 36.79
#